data_AF-A0AAD2JLK7-F1
#
_entry.id   AF-A0AAD2JLK7-F1
#
_cell.length_a   1.000
_cell.length_b   1.000
_cell.length_c   1.000
_cell.angle_alpha   90.00
_cell.angle_beta   90.00
_cell.angle_gamma   90.00
#
_symmetry.space_group_name_H-M   'P 1'
#
loop_
_entity.id
_entity.type
_entity.pdbx_description
1 polymer ?
#
loop_
_entity_poly.entity_id
_entity_poly.type
_entity_poly.pdbx_seq_one_letter_code
_entity_poly.pdbx_strand_id
1 'polypeptide(L)'
;MVVSILLRTLATALLFASSLADDPKINVTKLDCGMRKLALQYATKISPDPSQLIHVFEALRLKDLCGSSFDDASERSIQRHRQLFIENEFQGTYCRDACVFVSPSMDQKVFQDGSMQHPWTSIHDALSHVRSLRVESPALVLREGEHSLSAKTVELGNQDSGLKIIGFPGESVWISGGVGIDAAFEDLSDGVFVADLKSTLDSFDKMPSIVSLFTTSRRYTRARYPNSDPEVDQWGYASRHRLDYSISAEHVVEWHRPERTTPPKVTLVDLSKNPPPGVPIKNNSAQEGYNWYTSGHGGSCSEVWGPDANSYWCSESCQGGWAEVDAESAAAGSQQIPNGLTYNTTSILKRFQNVSIAGGIIHAWHSQSWAMHMFRIINQTSKGELKFEKGGGRQGGRNWCRCDQCTYAAHWCGQHQKPPWNDTRMISGTFMIENLLSELDSPGEYFFDNQERLLYVKPNATVDLTDFRLGMLEAFIDIRNTHDILIENIGFRDMVPTYMEEWSPPSGGDWSLHRGGAVFIQNVSSIGIHNCTFRRLDGNAIFLSRRTRNVTIGGNRFEWLGENAIATWGDTDTFDATAENFPMYTAIERNIFRELGIFQKQSSAVGHCKAAFTTIRENIMFNTPRAAINFNDMVGGGEIVESNLIFNSCRESGDHGPVSNNSSRRSVDNDDGSSWHHIHNNVWYASQGFKMDYGGHDSVYEDNLVLSYPYDAQDCFDFANFIQGHGHIARRNRCLVGLGHKMDSGCGDPSCAVPFPETKDTNELIGTFYSSCGDKTLQLESNKYYTPDGKATIRFEDALFSLQEVQEKCGLEKGSTSQKLPDEETMIEWASQVLGMSSIGSIQAEE
;
A
#
# COMPACT_ATOMS: atom_id res chain seq x y z
N MET A 1 30.43 -27.94 17.68
CA MET A 1 29.67 -26.91 16.93
C MET A 1 28.30 -26.65 17.57
N VAL A 2 27.47 -27.67 17.77
CA VAL A 2 26.17 -27.58 18.48
C VAL A 2 26.27 -27.02 19.91
N VAL A 3 27.28 -27.44 20.68
CA VAL A 3 27.52 -26.93 22.05
C VAL A 3 27.99 -25.47 22.08
N SER A 4 28.66 -24.99 21.04
CA SER A 4 29.10 -23.58 20.91
C SER A 4 27.94 -22.66 20.51
N ILE A 5 26.97 -23.17 19.75
CA ILE A 5 25.74 -22.47 19.39
C ILE A 5 24.81 -22.37 20.62
N LEU A 6 24.67 -23.45 21.40
CA LEU A 6 23.92 -23.48 22.66
C LEU A 6 24.53 -22.58 23.75
N LEU A 7 25.86 -22.55 23.89
CA LEU A 7 26.54 -21.65 24.82
C LEU A 7 26.45 -20.18 24.41
N ARG A 8 26.39 -19.88 23.09
CA ARG A 8 26.16 -18.52 22.60
C ARG A 8 24.72 -18.06 22.79
N THR A 9 23.74 -18.94 22.63
CA THR A 9 22.30 -18.65 22.88
C THR A 9 22.02 -18.49 24.37
N LEU A 10 22.62 -19.30 25.25
CA LEU A 10 22.52 -19.10 26.70
C LEU A 10 23.27 -17.84 27.17
N ALA A 11 24.44 -17.54 26.62
CA ALA A 11 25.18 -16.32 26.97
C ALA A 11 24.48 -15.04 26.49
N THR A 12 23.79 -15.06 25.34
CA THR A 12 22.94 -13.93 24.92
C THR A 12 21.71 -13.77 25.82
N ALA A 13 21.08 -14.87 26.23
CA ALA A 13 19.95 -14.83 27.19
C ALA A 13 20.37 -14.32 28.59
N LEU A 14 21.56 -14.69 29.08
CA LEU A 14 22.09 -14.27 30.39
C LEU A 14 22.66 -12.85 30.40
N LEU A 15 23.17 -12.35 29.27
CA LEU A 15 23.57 -10.94 29.11
C LEU A 15 22.34 -10.02 28.97
N PHE A 16 21.24 -10.50 28.41
CA PHE A 16 19.95 -9.79 28.40
C PHE A 16 19.34 -9.63 29.81
N ALA A 17 19.47 -10.66 30.65
CA ALA A 17 18.92 -10.64 32.01
C ALA A 17 19.73 -9.75 32.99
N SER A 18 21.00 -9.45 32.70
CA SER A 18 21.90 -8.71 33.60
C SER A 18 22.14 -7.24 33.25
N SER A 19 21.58 -6.73 32.15
CA SER A 19 21.52 -5.28 31.87
C SER A 19 20.26 -4.60 32.40
N LEU A 20 19.40 -5.31 33.13
CA LEU A 20 18.14 -4.83 33.71
C LEU A 20 18.33 -4.40 35.18
N ALA A 21 19.33 -3.56 35.45
CA ALA A 21 19.49 -2.94 36.75
C ALA A 21 18.82 -1.56 36.75
N ASP A 22 17.67 -1.49 37.41
CA ASP A 22 16.89 -0.30 37.84
C ASP A 22 16.56 0.76 36.78
N ASP A 23 15.51 0.49 35.97
CA ASP A 23 14.70 1.52 35.31
C ASP A 23 13.26 0.96 35.16
N PRO A 24 12.16 1.70 35.40
CA PRO A 24 10.81 1.14 35.40
C PRO A 24 10.31 1.02 33.94
N LYS A 25 10.98 0.16 33.16
CA LYS A 25 10.74 -0.01 31.73
C LYS A 25 9.55 -0.93 31.47
N ILE A 26 8.67 -0.50 30.57
CA ILE A 26 7.58 -1.29 29.99
C ILE A 26 8.12 -2.64 29.49
N ASN A 27 7.41 -3.72 29.77
CA ASN A 27 7.67 -5.02 29.15
C ASN A 27 7.12 -5.02 27.72
N VAL A 28 7.96 -4.57 26.78
CA VAL A 28 7.59 -4.41 25.37
C VAL A 28 7.13 -5.72 24.73
N THR A 29 7.72 -6.86 25.10
CA THR A 29 7.27 -8.18 24.62
C THR A 29 5.85 -8.50 25.10
N LYS A 30 5.54 -8.22 26.38
CA LYS A 30 4.19 -8.42 26.93
C LYS A 30 3.17 -7.53 26.22
N LEU A 31 3.49 -6.25 26.02
CA LEU A 31 2.64 -5.30 25.31
C LEU A 31 2.38 -5.74 23.87
N ASP A 32 3.43 -6.07 23.11
CA ASP A 32 3.32 -6.48 21.71
C ASP A 32 2.48 -7.75 21.55
N CYS A 33 2.70 -8.75 22.40
CA CYS A 33 1.89 -9.96 22.41
C CYS A 33 0.43 -9.69 22.78
N GLY A 34 0.17 -8.79 23.72
CA GLY A 34 -1.18 -8.36 24.06
C GLY A 34 -1.90 -7.69 22.89
N MET A 35 -1.22 -6.77 22.19
CA MET A 35 -1.76 -6.07 21.03
C MET A 35 -2.03 -7.00 19.85
N ARG A 36 -1.15 -7.98 19.59
CA ARG A 36 -1.37 -9.00 18.54
C ARG A 36 -2.54 -9.93 18.88
N LYS A 37 -2.68 -10.33 20.15
CA LYS A 37 -3.84 -11.12 20.61
C LYS A 37 -5.13 -10.32 20.46
N LEU A 38 -5.11 -9.04 20.83
CA LEU A 38 -6.24 -8.12 20.62
C LEU A 38 -6.58 -8.01 19.13
N ALA A 39 -5.59 -7.92 18.24
CA ALA A 39 -5.82 -7.89 16.80
C ALA A 39 -6.54 -9.15 16.29
N LEU A 40 -6.15 -10.35 16.74
CA LEU A 40 -6.86 -11.59 16.39
C LEU A 40 -8.29 -11.63 16.96
N GLN A 41 -8.50 -11.17 18.19
CA GLN A 41 -9.83 -11.07 18.79
C GLN A 41 -10.71 -10.08 18.03
N TYR A 42 -10.15 -8.94 17.63
CA TYR A 42 -10.86 -7.96 16.82
C TYR A 42 -11.18 -8.52 15.43
N ALA A 43 -10.25 -9.26 14.82
CA ALA A 43 -10.48 -9.98 13.56
C ALA A 43 -11.65 -10.96 13.68
N THR A 44 -11.75 -11.66 14.82
CA THR A 44 -12.87 -12.56 15.11
C THR A 44 -14.20 -11.81 15.25
N LYS A 45 -14.19 -10.59 15.81
CA LYS A 45 -15.40 -9.75 15.92
C LYS A 45 -15.90 -9.26 14.57
N ILE A 46 -14.99 -8.88 13.65
CA ILE A 46 -15.36 -8.25 12.38
C ILE A 46 -15.47 -9.25 11.22
N SER A 47 -14.84 -10.42 11.31
CA SER A 47 -14.81 -11.40 10.21
C SER A 47 -16.04 -12.31 10.20
N PRO A 48 -16.65 -12.57 9.04
CA PRO A 48 -17.81 -13.45 8.91
C PRO A 48 -17.47 -14.95 8.90
N ASP A 49 -16.23 -15.35 8.58
CA ASP A 49 -15.79 -16.75 8.61
C ASP A 49 -14.52 -16.93 9.48
N PRO A 50 -14.67 -17.34 10.75
CA PRO A 50 -13.55 -17.54 11.66
C PRO A 50 -12.58 -18.68 11.24
N SER A 51 -12.97 -19.60 10.33
CA SER A 51 -12.08 -20.71 9.90
C SER A 51 -10.87 -20.21 9.13
N GLN A 52 -10.96 -19.02 8.58
CA GLN A 52 -9.93 -18.44 7.75
C GLN A 52 -8.96 -17.53 8.54
N LEU A 53 -9.19 -17.38 9.85
CA LEU A 53 -8.35 -16.57 10.75
C LEU A 53 -7.03 -17.24 11.14
N ILE A 54 -6.82 -18.51 10.79
CA ILE A 54 -5.52 -19.18 11.01
C ILE A 54 -4.38 -18.42 10.31
N HIS A 55 -4.62 -17.91 9.09
CA HIS A 55 -3.62 -17.13 8.37
C HIS A 55 -3.36 -15.77 9.02
N VAL A 56 -4.36 -15.19 9.68
CA VAL A 56 -4.20 -13.96 10.46
C VAL A 56 -3.37 -14.26 11.72
N PHE A 57 -3.64 -15.37 12.40
CA PHE A 57 -2.86 -15.84 13.55
C PHE A 57 -1.38 -16.07 13.19
N GLU A 58 -1.13 -16.70 12.04
CA GLU A 58 0.22 -16.92 11.51
C GLU A 58 0.92 -15.60 11.16
N ALA A 59 0.23 -14.68 10.47
CA ALA A 59 0.76 -13.37 10.10
C ALA A 59 1.08 -12.48 11.30
N LEU A 60 0.27 -12.59 12.36
CA LEU A 60 0.53 -11.95 13.64
C LEU A 60 1.69 -12.59 14.39
N ARG A 61 2.18 -13.76 13.94
CA ARG A 61 3.26 -14.55 14.57
C ARG A 61 2.97 -14.91 16.02
N LEU A 62 1.71 -15.18 16.35
CA LEU A 62 1.27 -15.43 17.73
C LEU A 62 1.86 -16.71 18.34
N LYS A 63 2.14 -17.72 17.53
CA LYS A 63 2.87 -18.91 17.97
C LYS A 63 4.32 -18.59 18.29
N ASP A 64 5.02 -17.97 17.34
CA ASP A 64 6.47 -17.77 17.43
C ASP A 64 6.87 -16.70 18.44
N LEU A 65 6.14 -15.59 18.49
CA LEU A 65 6.43 -14.46 19.37
C LEU A 65 5.77 -14.59 20.74
N CYS A 66 4.60 -15.23 20.82
CA CYS A 66 3.76 -15.20 22.02
C CYS A 66 3.46 -16.58 22.60
N GLY A 67 4.05 -17.66 22.06
CA GLY A 67 3.87 -19.03 22.53
C GLY A 67 2.42 -19.49 22.54
N SER A 68 1.54 -18.84 21.76
CA SER A 68 0.10 -19.12 21.76
C SER A 68 -0.21 -20.32 20.87
N SER A 69 -1.19 -21.13 21.25
CA SER A 69 -1.85 -22.08 20.37
C SER A 69 -3.00 -21.40 19.66
N PHE A 70 -3.25 -21.77 18.40
CA PHE A 70 -4.53 -21.53 17.79
C PHE A 70 -5.46 -22.64 18.29
N ASP A 71 -6.25 -22.39 19.34
CA ASP A 71 -7.13 -23.42 19.89
C ASP A 71 -8.30 -23.72 18.93
N ASP A 72 -8.54 -25.01 18.66
CA ASP A 72 -9.60 -25.59 17.80
C ASP A 72 -11.06 -25.33 18.27
N ALA A 73 -11.27 -24.40 19.20
CA ALA A 73 -12.62 -24.03 19.66
C ALA A 73 -13.44 -23.36 18.54
N SER A 74 -12.78 -22.76 17.55
CA SER A 74 -13.41 -22.19 16.35
C SER A 74 -13.89 -23.29 15.39
N GLU A 75 -13.05 -24.29 15.07
CA GLU A 75 -13.36 -25.36 14.10
C GLU A 75 -14.66 -26.12 14.41
N ARG A 76 -14.89 -26.47 15.68
CA ARG A 76 -16.09 -27.24 16.10
C ARG A 76 -17.38 -26.43 16.06
N SER A 77 -17.31 -25.11 16.19
CA SER A 77 -18.50 -24.23 16.08
C SER A 77 -18.85 -23.93 14.61
N ILE A 78 -17.84 -23.88 13.74
CA ILE A 78 -17.94 -23.57 12.31
C ILE A 78 -18.56 -24.73 11.50
N GLN A 79 -18.18 -25.98 11.80
CA GLN A 79 -18.78 -27.15 11.13
C GLN A 79 -20.28 -27.30 11.41
N ARG A 80 -20.74 -26.90 12.60
CA ARG A 80 -22.14 -27.08 13.02
C ARG A 80 -23.09 -26.02 12.42
N HIS A 81 -22.59 -24.84 12.05
CA HIS A 81 -23.36 -23.81 11.32
C HIS A 81 -23.33 -24.01 9.79
N ARG A 82 -22.23 -24.53 9.22
CA ARG A 82 -22.10 -24.77 7.76
C ARG A 82 -23.14 -25.75 7.19
N GLN A 83 -23.58 -26.75 7.95
CA GLN A 83 -24.30 -27.88 7.36
C GLN A 83 -25.84 -27.75 7.35
N LEU A 84 -26.42 -26.77 8.05
CA LEU A 84 -27.88 -26.62 8.20
C LEU A 84 -28.46 -25.34 7.58
N PHE A 85 -27.62 -24.39 7.15
CA PHE A 85 -28.06 -23.06 6.69
C PHE A 85 -27.97 -22.86 5.15
N ILE A 86 -27.11 -23.63 4.47
CA ILE A 86 -26.62 -23.27 3.12
C ILE A 86 -27.59 -23.61 1.98
N GLU A 87 -28.35 -24.70 1.99
CA GLU A 87 -29.10 -25.08 0.78
C GLU A 87 -30.47 -24.38 0.65
N ASN A 88 -31.22 -24.25 1.75
CA ASN A 88 -32.59 -23.72 1.72
C ASN A 88 -32.66 -22.18 1.71
N GLU A 89 -31.73 -21.47 2.37
CA GLU A 89 -31.71 -20.00 2.34
C GLU A 89 -30.98 -19.43 1.12
N PHE A 90 -29.99 -20.15 0.58
CA PHE A 90 -29.25 -19.70 -0.60
C PHE A 90 -30.14 -19.60 -1.83
N GLN A 91 -31.00 -20.60 -2.07
CA GLN A 91 -31.94 -20.55 -3.20
C GLN A 91 -32.93 -19.38 -3.08
N GLY A 92 -33.42 -19.08 -1.87
CA GLY A 92 -34.35 -17.97 -1.63
C GLY A 92 -33.70 -16.57 -1.64
N THR A 93 -32.40 -16.48 -1.39
CA THR A 93 -31.68 -15.21 -1.27
C THR A 93 -30.98 -14.82 -2.59
N TYR A 94 -30.26 -15.76 -3.18
CA TYR A 94 -29.42 -15.50 -4.36
C TYR A 94 -30.06 -15.97 -5.66
N CYS A 95 -30.77 -17.11 -5.65
CA CYS A 95 -31.35 -17.73 -6.85
C CYS A 95 -32.82 -17.36 -7.12
N ARG A 96 -33.28 -16.16 -6.76
CA ARG A 96 -34.71 -15.79 -6.91
C ARG A 96 -35.18 -15.79 -8.37
N ASP A 97 -34.39 -15.19 -9.27
CA ASP A 97 -34.80 -15.02 -10.66
C ASP A 97 -34.22 -16.11 -11.57
N ALA A 98 -32.90 -16.31 -11.50
CA ALA A 98 -32.20 -17.40 -12.16
C ALA A 98 -30.87 -17.68 -11.48
N CYS A 99 -30.43 -18.95 -11.49
CA CYS A 99 -29.11 -19.37 -11.08
C CYS A 99 -28.44 -20.17 -12.19
N VAL A 100 -27.23 -19.75 -12.57
CA VAL A 100 -26.38 -20.44 -13.54
C VAL A 100 -25.10 -20.86 -12.83
N PHE A 101 -24.82 -22.15 -12.80
CA PHE A 101 -23.68 -22.73 -12.09
C PHE A 101 -22.48 -22.87 -13.02
N VAL A 102 -21.29 -22.65 -12.46
CA VAL A 102 -19.99 -22.85 -13.10
C VAL A 102 -19.14 -23.77 -12.26
N SER A 103 -18.48 -24.77 -12.85
CA SER A 103 -17.58 -25.69 -12.14
C SER A 103 -16.35 -25.99 -13.00
N PRO A 104 -15.12 -25.79 -12.47
CA PRO A 104 -13.90 -26.02 -13.23
C PRO A 104 -13.55 -27.52 -13.30
N SER A 105 -14.19 -28.37 -12.49
CA SER A 105 -13.94 -29.82 -12.42
C SER A 105 -14.76 -30.64 -13.41
N MET A 106 -15.68 -30.03 -14.16
CA MET A 106 -16.49 -30.74 -15.14
C MET A 106 -15.75 -30.94 -16.47
N ASP A 107 -15.92 -32.11 -17.08
CA ASP A 107 -15.43 -32.36 -18.44
C ASP A 107 -16.22 -31.51 -19.43
N GLN A 108 -15.52 -30.65 -20.18
CA GLN A 108 -16.09 -29.76 -21.20
C GLN A 108 -16.91 -30.51 -22.27
N LYS A 109 -16.69 -31.83 -22.44
CA LYS A 109 -17.41 -32.68 -23.41
C LYS A 109 -18.79 -33.12 -22.93
N VAL A 110 -19.11 -32.93 -21.65
CA VAL A 110 -20.44 -33.24 -21.09
C VAL A 110 -21.42 -32.14 -21.49
N PHE A 111 -22.71 -32.50 -21.63
CA PHE A 111 -23.78 -31.52 -21.85
C PHE A 111 -23.80 -30.49 -20.71
N GLN A 112 -23.88 -29.20 -21.06
CA GLN A 112 -23.88 -28.07 -20.13
C GLN A 112 -25.15 -27.25 -20.38
N ASP A 113 -25.95 -27.05 -19.34
CA ASP A 113 -27.14 -26.18 -19.37
C ASP A 113 -27.13 -25.12 -18.26
N GLY A 114 -26.06 -25.08 -17.45
CA GLY A 114 -25.93 -24.15 -16.34
C GLY A 114 -26.69 -24.56 -15.08
N SER A 115 -27.36 -25.71 -15.06
CA SER A 115 -27.92 -26.29 -13.83
C SER A 115 -26.81 -26.77 -12.88
N MET A 116 -27.16 -27.04 -11.63
CA MET A 116 -26.21 -27.58 -10.65
C MET A 116 -25.66 -28.96 -11.06
N GLN A 117 -26.43 -29.73 -11.84
CA GLN A 117 -26.04 -31.06 -12.35
C GLN A 117 -25.20 -30.98 -13.63
N HIS A 118 -25.44 -29.94 -14.45
CA HIS A 118 -24.76 -29.72 -15.72
C HIS A 118 -24.22 -28.28 -15.81
N PRO A 119 -23.32 -27.89 -14.89
CA PRO A 119 -22.81 -26.53 -14.82
C PRO A 119 -21.90 -26.22 -16.02
N TRP A 120 -21.74 -24.94 -16.31
CA TRP A 120 -20.77 -24.49 -17.29
C TRP A 120 -19.33 -24.69 -16.79
N THR A 121 -18.36 -24.87 -17.69
CA THR A 121 -16.94 -24.97 -17.31
C THR A 121 -16.19 -23.64 -17.35
N SER A 122 -16.77 -22.62 -18.00
CA SER A 122 -16.16 -21.31 -18.22
C SER A 122 -17.09 -20.20 -17.72
N ILE A 123 -16.54 -19.25 -16.98
CA ILE A 123 -17.25 -18.04 -16.53
C ILE A 123 -17.78 -17.25 -17.75
N HIS A 124 -17.03 -17.21 -18.85
CA HIS A 124 -17.41 -16.47 -20.05
C HIS A 124 -18.65 -17.05 -20.76
N ASP A 125 -18.70 -18.38 -20.87
CA ASP A 125 -19.83 -19.07 -21.51
C ASP A 125 -21.07 -18.99 -20.63
N ALA A 126 -20.89 -19.18 -19.33
CA ALA A 126 -21.94 -19.03 -18.34
C ALA A 126 -22.52 -17.61 -18.31
N LEU A 127 -21.67 -16.57 -18.35
CA LEU A 127 -22.11 -15.17 -18.43
C LEU A 127 -22.87 -14.90 -19.73
N SER A 128 -22.41 -15.46 -20.85
CA SER A 128 -23.12 -15.37 -22.13
C SER A 128 -24.50 -16.02 -22.06
N HIS A 129 -24.62 -17.14 -21.35
CA HIS A 129 -25.91 -17.78 -21.09
C HIS A 129 -26.79 -16.93 -20.16
N VAL A 130 -26.25 -16.38 -19.06
CA VAL A 130 -26.97 -15.48 -18.15
C VAL A 130 -27.58 -14.29 -18.92
N ARG A 131 -26.82 -13.64 -19.80
CA ARG A 131 -27.30 -12.55 -20.66
C ARG A 131 -28.45 -12.97 -21.56
N SER A 132 -28.50 -14.25 -21.98
CA SER A 132 -29.57 -14.78 -22.82
C SER A 132 -30.89 -15.01 -22.08
N LEU A 133 -30.85 -15.16 -20.74
CA LEU A 133 -32.04 -15.38 -19.91
C LEU A 133 -32.93 -14.14 -19.79
N ARG A 134 -32.34 -12.93 -19.93
CA ARG A 134 -33.03 -11.63 -19.86
C ARG A 134 -33.87 -11.46 -18.59
N VAL A 135 -33.32 -11.87 -17.46
CA VAL A 135 -33.91 -11.67 -16.12
C VAL A 135 -33.22 -10.51 -15.40
N GLU A 136 -33.90 -9.91 -14.43
CA GLU A 136 -33.43 -8.69 -13.78
C GLU A 136 -32.28 -8.93 -12.79
N SER A 137 -32.33 -9.98 -11.96
CA SER A 137 -31.28 -10.26 -10.98
C SER A 137 -30.78 -11.72 -11.05
N PRO A 138 -30.08 -12.09 -12.14
CA PRO A 138 -29.49 -13.42 -12.25
C PRO A 138 -28.32 -13.59 -11.28
N ALA A 139 -28.09 -14.83 -10.84
CA ALA A 139 -26.89 -15.22 -10.11
C ALA A 139 -26.03 -16.19 -10.92
N LEU A 140 -24.76 -15.85 -11.07
CA LEU A 140 -23.70 -16.70 -11.57
C LEU A 140 -22.98 -17.34 -10.38
N VAL A 141 -23.21 -18.62 -10.16
CA VAL A 141 -22.76 -19.37 -8.97
C VAL A 141 -21.54 -20.21 -9.30
N LEU A 142 -20.40 -19.85 -8.72
CA LEU A 142 -19.14 -20.55 -8.91
C LEU A 142 -19.00 -21.67 -7.87
N ARG A 143 -18.73 -22.89 -8.34
CA ARG A 143 -18.48 -24.07 -7.51
C ARG A 143 -17.01 -24.17 -7.12
N GLU A 144 -16.73 -25.04 -6.15
CA GLU A 144 -15.41 -25.34 -5.62
C GLU A 144 -14.36 -25.50 -6.73
N GLY A 145 -13.18 -24.92 -6.48
CA GLY A 145 -12.03 -25.01 -7.36
C GLY A 145 -11.56 -23.65 -7.88
N GLU A 146 -10.54 -23.72 -8.72
CA GLU A 146 -9.92 -22.57 -9.34
C GLU A 146 -10.41 -22.41 -10.78
N HIS A 147 -11.08 -21.29 -11.05
CA HIS A 147 -11.62 -20.90 -12.34
C HIS A 147 -10.59 -20.02 -13.05
N SER A 148 -9.78 -20.63 -13.91
CA SER A 148 -8.89 -19.86 -14.79
C SER A 148 -9.71 -19.07 -15.80
N LEU A 149 -9.30 -17.82 -16.02
CA LEU A 149 -9.89 -16.94 -17.03
C LEU A 149 -9.28 -17.12 -18.42
N SER A 150 -8.31 -18.02 -18.59
CA SER A 150 -7.65 -18.31 -19.87
C SER A 150 -7.17 -17.03 -20.59
N ALA A 151 -6.53 -16.14 -19.84
CA ALA A 151 -6.03 -14.85 -20.31
C ALA A 151 -7.11 -13.91 -20.91
N LYS A 152 -8.38 -14.03 -20.49
CA LYS A 152 -9.46 -13.14 -20.90
C LYS A 152 -10.19 -12.53 -19.70
N THR A 153 -10.25 -11.21 -19.64
CA THR A 153 -10.98 -10.47 -18.60
C THR A 153 -12.50 -10.64 -18.75
N VAL A 154 -13.20 -10.78 -17.62
CA VAL A 154 -14.67 -10.78 -17.56
C VAL A 154 -15.17 -9.34 -17.63
N GLU A 155 -15.71 -8.95 -18.78
CA GLU A 155 -16.25 -7.60 -19.01
C GLU A 155 -17.74 -7.55 -18.69
N LEU A 156 -18.13 -6.66 -17.76
CA LEU A 156 -19.50 -6.37 -17.37
C LEU A 156 -19.91 -4.97 -17.83
N GLY A 157 -21.03 -4.88 -18.53
CA GLY A 157 -21.59 -3.65 -19.09
C GLY A 157 -23.03 -3.40 -18.65
N ASN A 158 -23.68 -2.41 -19.25
CA ASN A 158 -25.07 -2.04 -18.93
C ASN A 158 -26.07 -3.22 -19.01
N GLN A 159 -25.84 -4.21 -19.87
CA GLN A 159 -26.67 -5.41 -19.97
C GLN A 159 -26.57 -6.37 -18.77
N ASP A 160 -25.60 -6.17 -17.89
CA ASP A 160 -25.29 -7.02 -16.75
C ASP A 160 -25.81 -6.44 -15.43
N SER A 161 -26.53 -5.31 -15.46
CA SER A 161 -27.06 -4.69 -14.24
C SER A 161 -27.94 -5.68 -13.46
N GLY A 162 -27.79 -5.70 -12.13
CA GLY A 162 -28.48 -6.64 -11.24
C GLY A 162 -27.81 -8.01 -11.07
N LEU A 163 -26.71 -8.28 -11.79
CA LEU A 163 -25.97 -9.54 -11.73
C LEU A 163 -25.29 -9.77 -10.39
N LYS A 164 -25.39 -11.00 -9.89
CA LYS A 164 -24.64 -11.49 -8.73
C LYS A 164 -23.62 -12.52 -9.21
N ILE A 165 -22.36 -12.38 -8.83
CA ILE A 165 -21.30 -13.38 -9.06
C ILE A 165 -20.88 -13.89 -7.68
N ILE A 166 -21.22 -15.14 -7.36
CA ILE A 166 -21.10 -15.65 -6.00
C ILE A 166 -20.38 -16.98 -5.98
N GLY A 167 -19.44 -17.13 -5.05
CA GLY A 167 -18.92 -18.44 -4.68
C GLY A 167 -19.99 -19.22 -3.91
N PHE A 168 -20.13 -20.51 -4.21
CA PHE A 168 -21.06 -21.37 -3.50
C PHE A 168 -20.68 -21.39 -2.01
N PRO A 169 -21.62 -21.12 -1.09
CA PRO A 169 -21.26 -20.94 0.31
C PRO A 169 -20.58 -22.17 0.91
N GLY A 170 -19.48 -21.94 1.64
CA GLY A 170 -18.68 -22.99 2.27
C GLY A 170 -17.70 -23.72 1.35
N GLU A 171 -17.76 -23.49 0.03
CA GLU A 171 -16.80 -24.03 -0.93
C GLU A 171 -15.59 -23.08 -1.11
N SER A 172 -14.40 -23.64 -1.37
CA SER A 172 -13.21 -22.83 -1.69
C SER A 172 -13.21 -22.49 -3.18
N VAL A 173 -13.69 -21.30 -3.51
CA VAL A 173 -13.82 -20.81 -4.89
C VAL A 173 -12.76 -19.76 -5.19
N TRP A 174 -12.04 -19.91 -6.29
CA TRP A 174 -11.02 -18.97 -6.74
C TRP A 174 -11.21 -18.60 -8.21
N ILE A 175 -11.06 -17.32 -8.55
CA ILE A 175 -10.83 -16.83 -9.92
C ILE A 175 -9.33 -16.55 -10.06
N SER A 176 -8.71 -17.13 -11.08
CA SER A 176 -7.27 -16.97 -11.35
C SER A 176 -7.03 -16.27 -12.69
N GLY A 177 -6.14 -15.27 -12.67
CA GLY A 177 -5.55 -14.69 -13.88
C GLY A 177 -4.42 -15.54 -14.47
N GLY A 178 -4.08 -16.65 -13.82
CA GLY A 178 -3.06 -17.60 -14.22
C GLY A 178 -3.58 -18.61 -15.25
N VAL A 179 -2.68 -19.02 -16.13
CA VAL A 179 -2.85 -20.14 -17.05
C VAL A 179 -1.97 -21.28 -16.57
N GLY A 180 -2.54 -22.48 -16.43
CA GLY A 180 -1.80 -23.68 -16.07
C GLY A 180 -0.75 -24.04 -17.14
N ILE A 181 0.37 -24.60 -16.70
CA ILE A 181 1.46 -25.01 -17.60
C ILE A 181 1.32 -26.52 -17.89
N ASP A 182 0.82 -26.85 -19.08
CA ASP A 182 0.77 -28.22 -19.60
C ASP A 182 1.98 -28.49 -20.52
N ALA A 183 3.17 -28.37 -19.94
CA ALA A 183 4.44 -28.59 -20.63
C ALA A 183 5.36 -29.46 -19.80
N ALA A 184 6.17 -30.29 -20.47
CA ALA A 184 7.18 -31.09 -19.82
C ALA A 184 8.35 -30.18 -19.37
N PHE A 185 8.76 -30.34 -18.12
CA PHE A 185 9.96 -29.69 -17.59
C PHE A 185 11.17 -30.60 -17.80
N GLU A 186 12.16 -30.10 -18.52
CA GLU A 186 13.45 -30.76 -18.73
C GLU A 186 14.48 -30.22 -17.75
N ASP A 187 15.24 -31.11 -17.10
CA ASP A 187 16.37 -30.72 -16.25
C ASP A 187 17.57 -30.32 -17.13
N LEU A 188 18.03 -29.08 -16.96
CA LEU A 188 19.20 -28.58 -17.67
C LEU A 188 20.48 -28.88 -16.89
N SER A 189 20.63 -28.25 -15.71
CA SER A 189 21.76 -28.41 -14.79
C SER A 189 21.54 -27.58 -13.52
N ASP A 190 22.24 -27.91 -12.43
CA ASP A 190 22.25 -27.15 -11.16
C ASP A 190 20.86 -26.90 -10.53
N GLY A 191 19.93 -27.82 -10.79
CA GLY A 191 18.54 -27.76 -10.31
C GLY A 191 17.66 -26.76 -11.06
N VAL A 192 18.10 -26.29 -12.24
CA VAL A 192 17.29 -25.47 -13.14
C VAL A 192 16.56 -26.36 -14.14
N PHE A 193 15.25 -26.19 -14.21
CA PHE A 193 14.38 -26.84 -15.18
C PHE A 193 13.91 -25.83 -16.22
N VAL A 194 13.64 -26.30 -17.44
CA VAL A 194 13.08 -25.50 -18.53
C VAL A 194 11.83 -26.15 -19.11
N ALA A 195 10.85 -25.34 -19.49
CA ALA A 195 9.67 -25.77 -20.22
C ALA A 195 9.45 -24.87 -21.45
N ASP A 196 9.08 -25.48 -22.59
CA ASP A 196 8.64 -24.78 -23.80
C ASP A 196 7.14 -24.52 -23.72
N LEU A 197 6.77 -23.24 -23.69
CA LEU A 197 5.38 -22.79 -23.56
C LEU A 197 4.76 -22.30 -24.88
N LYS A 198 5.38 -22.52 -26.04
CA LYS A 198 4.85 -22.06 -27.34
C LYS A 198 3.41 -22.53 -27.57
N SER A 199 3.15 -23.83 -27.40
CA SER A 199 1.79 -24.39 -27.58
C SER A 199 0.76 -23.80 -26.60
N THR A 200 1.20 -23.44 -25.40
CA THR A 200 0.34 -22.83 -24.37
C THR A 200 0.03 -21.38 -24.71
N LEU A 201 1.06 -20.61 -25.11
CA LEU A 201 1.00 -19.15 -25.19
C LEU A 201 0.69 -18.60 -26.58
N ASP A 202 0.98 -19.34 -27.66
CA ASP A 202 0.73 -18.88 -29.05
C ASP A 202 -0.77 -18.73 -29.35
N SER A 203 -1.64 -19.28 -28.49
CA SER A 203 -3.09 -19.11 -28.59
C SER A 203 -3.61 -17.78 -28.02
N PHE A 204 -2.77 -17.02 -27.31
CA PHE A 204 -3.16 -15.76 -26.68
C PHE A 204 -2.81 -14.56 -27.56
N ASP A 205 -3.79 -13.66 -27.75
CA ASP A 205 -3.66 -12.50 -28.64
C ASP A 205 -2.66 -11.46 -28.13
N LYS A 206 -2.52 -11.34 -26.80
CA LYS A 206 -1.65 -10.34 -26.14
C LYS A 206 -0.93 -10.97 -24.95
N MET A 207 0.38 -10.77 -24.91
CA MET A 207 1.20 -11.03 -23.72
C MET A 207 1.28 -9.77 -22.85
N PRO A 208 1.26 -9.90 -21.51
CA PRO A 208 1.56 -8.78 -20.62
C PRO A 208 3.02 -8.32 -20.79
N SER A 209 3.33 -7.10 -20.40
CA SER A 209 4.70 -6.54 -20.45
C SER A 209 5.69 -7.35 -19.62
N ILE A 210 5.18 -8.00 -18.57
CA ILE A 210 5.88 -8.91 -17.71
C ILE A 210 4.92 -9.99 -17.21
N VAL A 211 5.40 -11.23 -17.08
CA VAL A 211 4.66 -12.35 -16.48
C VAL A 211 5.14 -12.62 -15.05
N SER A 212 4.24 -13.17 -14.24
CA SER A 212 4.55 -13.71 -12.91
C SER A 212 4.31 -15.21 -12.87
N LEU A 213 5.09 -15.91 -12.05
CA LEU A 213 4.96 -17.35 -11.87
C LEU A 213 4.41 -17.66 -10.48
N PHE A 214 3.39 -18.50 -10.43
CA PHE A 214 2.71 -18.88 -9.20
C PHE A 214 2.61 -20.39 -9.05
N THR A 215 2.50 -20.83 -7.81
CA THR A 215 2.01 -22.14 -7.41
C THR A 215 0.74 -21.96 -6.59
N THR A 216 0.06 -23.02 -6.17
CA THR A 216 -1.12 -22.90 -5.31
C THR A 216 -0.79 -22.14 -4.02
N SER A 217 0.44 -22.29 -3.54
CA SER A 217 0.86 -21.82 -2.22
C SER A 217 1.81 -20.62 -2.21
N ARG A 218 2.43 -20.21 -3.33
CA ARG A 218 3.48 -19.17 -3.38
C ARG A 218 3.56 -18.41 -4.71
N ARG A 219 4.04 -17.17 -4.65
CA ARG A 219 4.62 -16.42 -5.78
C ARG A 219 6.09 -16.83 -5.91
N TYR A 220 6.56 -17.05 -7.13
CA TYR A 220 7.99 -17.27 -7.39
C TYR A 220 8.71 -15.94 -7.61
N THR A 221 9.95 -15.87 -7.13
CA THR A 221 10.80 -14.69 -7.29
C THR A 221 11.32 -14.63 -8.71
N ARG A 222 11.19 -13.49 -9.38
CA ARG A 222 11.89 -13.33 -10.65
C ARG A 222 13.38 -13.21 -10.38
N ALA A 223 14.18 -14.01 -11.08
CA ALA A 223 15.64 -14.07 -10.93
C ALA A 223 16.25 -12.66 -10.84
N ARG A 224 16.90 -12.37 -9.73
CA ARG A 224 17.32 -11.00 -9.37
C ARG A 224 18.63 -10.96 -8.60
N TYR A 225 19.29 -9.81 -8.68
CA TYR A 225 20.46 -9.50 -7.88
C TYR A 225 20.25 -8.23 -7.02
N PRO A 226 20.59 -8.29 -5.73
CA PRO A 226 20.90 -9.49 -4.94
C PRO A 226 19.67 -10.40 -4.81
N ASN A 227 19.92 -11.69 -4.54
CA ASN A 227 18.87 -12.68 -4.33
C ASN A 227 18.04 -12.32 -3.10
N SER A 228 16.72 -12.44 -3.22
CA SER A 228 15.78 -12.10 -2.15
C SER A 228 14.40 -12.64 -2.49
N ASP A 229 13.66 -13.10 -1.50
CA ASP A 229 12.23 -13.40 -1.63
C ASP A 229 11.42 -12.16 -1.18
N PRO A 230 10.79 -11.42 -2.10
CA PRO A 230 10.10 -10.17 -1.76
C PRO A 230 8.84 -10.38 -0.91
N GLU A 231 8.34 -11.61 -0.72
CA GLU A 231 7.29 -11.90 0.27
C GLU A 231 7.83 -11.92 1.71
N VAL A 232 9.10 -12.20 1.95
CA VAL A 232 9.62 -12.38 3.33
C VAL A 232 10.77 -11.45 3.68
N ASP A 233 11.56 -11.04 2.69
CA ASP A 233 12.70 -10.16 2.87
C ASP A 233 12.29 -8.70 2.69
N GLN A 234 12.58 -7.88 3.69
CA GLN A 234 12.33 -6.44 3.63
C GLN A 234 13.58 -5.72 3.14
N TRP A 235 13.47 -5.11 1.96
CA TRP A 235 14.59 -4.48 1.27
C TRP A 235 14.37 -2.98 1.04
N GLY A 236 13.30 -2.42 1.59
CA GLY A 236 13.05 -0.99 1.48
C GLY A 236 14.08 -0.14 2.19
N TYR A 237 14.16 1.14 1.81
CA TYR A 237 15.09 2.16 2.35
C TYR A 237 15.22 2.11 3.87
N ALA A 238 14.08 1.87 4.48
CA ALA A 238 13.89 2.00 5.89
C ALA A 238 14.30 0.66 6.60
N SER A 239 14.36 -0.45 5.90
CA SER A 239 14.60 -1.79 6.46
C SER A 239 16.03 -2.00 6.99
N ARG A 240 16.16 -2.62 8.18
CA ARG A 240 17.45 -2.94 8.83
C ARG A 240 18.42 -3.75 7.97
N HIS A 241 17.92 -4.73 7.24
CA HIS A 241 18.71 -5.67 6.42
C HIS A 241 18.73 -5.31 4.93
N ARG A 242 18.32 -4.09 4.55
CA ARG A 242 18.13 -3.73 3.14
C ARG A 242 19.36 -3.91 2.25
N LEU A 243 20.57 -3.79 2.80
CA LEU A 243 21.83 -3.95 2.06
C LEU A 243 22.18 -5.42 1.79
N ASP A 244 21.55 -6.36 2.48
CA ASP A 244 21.67 -7.79 2.18
C ASP A 244 20.91 -8.12 0.86
N TYR A 245 19.93 -7.30 0.51
CA TYR A 245 18.97 -7.54 -0.58
C TYR A 245 18.94 -6.43 -1.65
N SER A 246 19.77 -5.40 -1.50
CA SER A 246 19.85 -4.25 -2.43
C SER A 246 21.29 -3.81 -2.65
N ILE A 247 21.56 -3.28 -3.84
CA ILE A 247 22.81 -2.66 -4.24
C ILE A 247 22.87 -1.23 -3.68
N SER A 248 23.99 -0.90 -3.02
CA SER A 248 24.29 0.45 -2.54
C SER A 248 24.52 1.42 -3.70
N ALA A 249 24.05 2.66 -3.54
CA ALA A 249 24.28 3.75 -4.51
C ALA A 249 25.78 4.03 -4.75
N GLU A 250 26.67 3.63 -3.84
CA GLU A 250 28.13 3.77 -3.99
C GLU A 250 28.72 2.99 -5.17
N HIS A 251 28.00 1.98 -5.68
CA HIS A 251 28.41 1.20 -6.84
C HIS A 251 28.03 1.87 -8.17
N VAL A 252 27.31 2.99 -8.13
CA VAL A 252 26.93 3.79 -9.29
C VAL A 252 27.85 5.01 -9.40
N VAL A 253 28.39 5.23 -10.59
CA VAL A 253 29.20 6.41 -10.93
C VAL A 253 28.31 7.62 -11.14
N GLU A 254 27.23 7.45 -11.92
CA GLU A 254 26.25 8.49 -12.20
C GLU A 254 24.94 7.87 -12.71
N TRP A 255 23.81 8.47 -12.34
CA TRP A 255 22.53 8.25 -12.99
C TRP A 255 22.36 9.28 -14.11
N HIS A 256 22.05 8.83 -15.32
CA HIS A 256 21.97 9.71 -16.49
C HIS A 256 20.69 10.50 -16.48
N ARG A 257 20.85 11.80 -16.66
CA ARG A 257 19.72 12.72 -16.78
C ARG A 257 19.04 12.60 -18.14
N PRO A 258 17.73 12.82 -18.20
CA PRO A 258 17.05 12.97 -19.47
C PRO A 258 17.49 14.25 -20.19
N GLU A 259 17.50 14.19 -21.51
CA GLU A 259 17.77 15.35 -22.34
C GLU A 259 16.71 16.44 -22.14
N ARG A 260 17.09 17.70 -22.33
CA ARG A 260 16.14 18.81 -22.28
C ARG A 260 15.22 18.77 -23.50
N THR A 261 13.93 18.93 -23.24
CA THR A 261 12.87 19.00 -24.24
C THR A 261 12.12 20.33 -24.09
N THR A 262 10.90 20.40 -24.61
CA THR A 262 10.06 21.60 -24.45
C THR A 262 9.53 21.66 -23.01
N PRO A 263 9.62 22.80 -22.31
CA PRO A 263 8.93 23.00 -21.04
C PRO A 263 7.44 22.67 -21.14
N PRO A 264 6.84 22.02 -20.12
CA PRO A 264 5.41 21.76 -20.10
C PRO A 264 4.62 23.07 -20.19
N LYS A 265 3.48 23.04 -20.88
CA LYS A 265 2.55 24.16 -20.87
C LYS A 265 1.87 24.22 -19.51
N VAL A 266 2.07 25.32 -18.79
CA VAL A 266 1.46 25.53 -17.48
C VAL A 266 0.08 26.16 -17.62
N THR A 267 -0.93 25.50 -17.05
CA THR A 267 -2.22 26.12 -16.75
C THR A 267 -2.13 26.71 -15.36
N LEU A 268 -2.42 28.00 -15.19
CA LEU A 268 -2.40 28.69 -13.91
C LEU A 268 -3.71 29.48 -13.75
N VAL A 269 -4.46 29.22 -12.68
CA VAL A 269 -5.76 29.85 -12.41
C VAL A 269 -5.73 30.48 -11.04
N ASP A 270 -5.98 31.79 -10.96
CA ASP A 270 -6.15 32.54 -9.72
C ASP A 270 -7.65 32.60 -9.33
N LEU A 271 -8.04 31.70 -8.43
CA LEU A 271 -9.36 31.54 -7.86
C LEU A 271 -9.84 32.79 -7.10
N SER A 272 -8.93 33.67 -6.65
CA SER A 272 -9.32 34.94 -6.01
C SER A 272 -9.89 35.96 -6.99
N LYS A 273 -9.53 35.85 -8.28
CA LYS A 273 -9.97 36.76 -9.33
C LYS A 273 -11.14 36.22 -10.14
N ASN A 274 -11.19 34.91 -10.36
CA ASN A 274 -12.20 34.25 -11.19
C ASN A 274 -12.74 33.00 -10.48
N PRO A 275 -13.47 33.15 -9.37
CA PRO A 275 -14.06 32.00 -8.68
C PRO A 275 -15.17 31.36 -9.52
N PRO A 276 -15.37 30.04 -9.43
CA PRO A 276 -16.57 29.42 -9.98
C PRO A 276 -17.85 30.01 -9.35
N PRO A 277 -18.97 30.08 -10.09
CA PRO A 277 -20.24 30.52 -9.54
C PRO A 277 -20.63 29.71 -8.29
N GLY A 278 -21.04 30.38 -7.22
CA GLY A 278 -21.45 29.73 -5.96
C GLY A 278 -20.30 29.39 -4.99
N VAL A 279 -19.04 29.54 -5.40
CA VAL A 279 -17.86 29.27 -4.54
C VAL A 279 -17.61 30.41 -3.57
N PRO A 280 -17.53 30.16 -2.24
CA PRO A 280 -16.96 31.12 -1.32
C PRO A 280 -15.48 31.35 -1.67
N ILE A 281 -15.15 32.53 -2.19
CA ILE A 281 -13.75 32.92 -2.36
C ILE A 281 -13.10 32.98 -0.99
N LYS A 282 -12.01 32.23 -0.76
CA LYS A 282 -11.22 32.34 0.46
C LYS A 282 -10.36 33.61 0.40
N ASN A 283 -11.02 34.74 0.64
CA ASN A 283 -10.46 36.09 0.54
C ASN A 283 -9.42 36.43 1.64
N ASN A 284 -9.06 35.46 2.49
CA ASN A 284 -8.22 35.65 3.69
C ASN A 284 -7.06 34.64 3.82
N SER A 285 -6.72 33.85 2.80
CA SER A 285 -5.49 33.04 2.88
C SER A 285 -4.27 33.95 2.85
N ALA A 286 -3.54 34.04 3.98
CA ALA A 286 -2.26 34.71 4.04
C ALA A 286 -1.15 33.96 3.27
N GLN A 287 -1.43 32.76 2.74
CA GLN A 287 -0.51 31.98 1.91
C GLN A 287 -0.82 32.21 0.43
N GLU A 288 0.12 32.84 -0.30
CA GLU A 288 -0.06 33.31 -1.69
C GLU A 288 -0.47 32.20 -2.68
N GLY A 289 -0.17 30.92 -2.43
CA GLY A 289 -0.40 29.81 -3.39
C GLY A 289 -1.72 29.04 -3.33
N TYR A 290 -2.60 29.29 -2.36
CA TYR A 290 -3.82 28.46 -2.16
C TYR A 290 -4.99 28.89 -3.03
N ASN A 291 -5.04 30.17 -3.38
CA ASN A 291 -6.00 30.67 -4.36
C ASN A 291 -5.53 30.38 -5.79
N TRP A 292 -4.49 29.57 -5.99
CA TRP A 292 -3.96 29.28 -7.31
C TRP A 292 -4.10 27.79 -7.59
N TYR A 293 -4.69 27.46 -8.72
CA TYR A 293 -4.51 26.16 -9.37
C TYR A 293 -3.39 26.26 -10.40
N THR A 294 -2.57 25.22 -10.52
CA THR A 294 -1.51 25.06 -11.50
C THR A 294 -1.38 23.61 -11.97
N SER A 295 -1.06 23.40 -13.23
CA SER A 295 -0.70 22.07 -13.70
C SER A 295 0.07 22.16 -14.99
N GLY A 296 1.11 21.34 -15.13
CA GLY A 296 1.89 21.23 -16.34
C GLY A 296 1.37 20.13 -17.25
N HIS A 297 1.22 20.43 -18.53
CA HIS A 297 0.80 19.48 -19.56
C HIS A 297 1.74 19.50 -20.77
N GLY A 298 1.99 18.33 -21.35
CA GLY A 298 2.87 18.19 -22.51
C GLY A 298 4.36 18.34 -22.17
N GLY A 299 5.17 18.52 -23.21
CA GLY A 299 6.61 18.76 -23.07
C GLY A 299 7.32 17.62 -22.33
N SER A 300 8.24 17.97 -21.43
CA SER A 300 8.98 17.00 -20.62
C SER A 300 8.09 16.14 -19.71
N CYS A 301 6.87 16.58 -19.39
CA CYS A 301 5.92 15.81 -18.59
C CYS A 301 5.45 14.55 -19.34
N SER A 302 5.20 14.70 -20.64
CA SER A 302 4.73 13.61 -21.50
C SER A 302 5.80 12.57 -21.82
N GLU A 303 7.06 12.90 -21.61
CA GLU A 303 8.17 11.94 -21.74
C GLU A 303 8.14 10.87 -20.64
N VAL A 304 7.54 11.17 -19.49
CA VAL A 304 7.38 10.24 -18.36
C VAL A 304 6.01 9.54 -18.43
N TRP A 305 4.92 10.31 -18.39
CA TRP A 305 3.56 9.78 -18.22
C TRP A 305 2.70 9.79 -19.49
N GLY A 306 3.29 10.09 -20.66
CA GLY A 306 2.59 10.03 -21.94
C GLY A 306 1.88 11.33 -22.37
N PRO A 307 1.25 11.36 -23.56
CA PRO A 307 0.76 12.60 -24.18
C PRO A 307 -0.32 13.31 -23.36
N ASP A 308 -1.15 12.56 -22.64
CA ASP A 308 -2.24 13.11 -21.81
C ASP A 308 -1.78 13.47 -20.39
N ALA A 309 -0.48 13.34 -20.10
CA ALA A 309 0.09 13.63 -18.80
C ALA A 309 -0.26 15.04 -18.34
N ASN A 310 -0.82 15.12 -17.14
CA ASN A 310 -1.11 16.36 -16.46
C ASN A 310 -0.66 16.22 -15.01
N SER A 311 0.34 17.00 -14.60
CA SER A 311 0.92 16.89 -13.26
C SER A 311 1.14 18.25 -12.63
N TYR A 312 0.81 18.34 -11.35
CA TYR A 312 1.13 19.48 -10.52
C TYR A 312 2.64 19.75 -10.50
N TRP A 313 3.43 18.69 -10.34
CA TRP A 313 4.89 18.74 -10.26
C TRP A 313 5.55 18.99 -11.63
N CYS A 314 4.77 19.00 -12.72
CA CYS A 314 5.21 19.48 -14.04
C CYS A 314 5.03 20.99 -14.23
N SER A 315 4.88 21.78 -13.17
CA SER A 315 4.68 23.22 -13.25
C SER A 315 5.82 24.00 -12.60
N GLU A 316 6.30 25.05 -13.26
CA GLU A 316 7.23 26.03 -12.66
C GLU A 316 6.59 26.85 -11.53
N SER A 317 5.27 26.75 -11.34
CA SER A 317 4.51 27.38 -10.26
C SER A 317 4.05 26.38 -9.19
N CYS A 318 4.60 25.16 -9.17
CA CYS A 318 4.33 24.22 -8.08
C CYS A 318 4.92 24.72 -6.76
N GLN A 319 4.31 24.30 -5.65
CA GLN A 319 4.63 24.72 -4.28
C GLN A 319 4.43 23.58 -3.28
N GLY A 320 5.16 23.59 -2.17
CA GLY A 320 5.19 22.46 -1.22
C GLY A 320 6.62 22.17 -0.81
N GLY A 321 6.82 21.17 0.04
CA GLY A 321 8.18 20.77 0.42
C GLY A 321 8.98 20.37 -0.80
N TRP A 322 10.14 21.00 -1.00
CA TRP A 322 11.07 20.72 -2.11
C TRP A 322 10.51 21.01 -3.51
N ALA A 323 9.43 21.79 -3.63
CA ALA A 323 8.84 22.15 -4.91
C ALA A 323 9.81 22.93 -5.82
N GLU A 324 10.84 23.57 -5.27
CA GLU A 324 11.90 24.22 -6.04
C GLU A 324 12.62 23.28 -7.01
N VAL A 325 12.77 21.99 -6.66
CA VAL A 325 13.39 20.98 -7.54
C VAL A 325 12.47 20.68 -8.72
N ASP A 326 11.18 20.48 -8.44
CA ASP A 326 10.17 20.18 -9.46
C ASP A 326 9.92 21.40 -10.38
N ALA A 327 9.83 22.59 -9.81
CA ALA A 327 9.65 23.84 -10.53
C ALA A 327 10.83 24.16 -11.46
N GLU A 328 12.08 23.99 -10.97
CA GLU A 328 13.29 24.15 -11.79
C GLU A 328 13.29 23.14 -12.96
N SER A 329 12.92 21.90 -12.70
CA SER A 329 12.86 20.80 -13.69
C SER A 329 11.82 21.06 -14.78
N ALA A 330 10.63 21.53 -14.37
CA ALA A 330 9.57 21.95 -15.28
C ALA A 330 10.00 23.12 -16.16
N ALA A 331 10.54 24.20 -15.57
CA ALA A 331 11.01 25.38 -16.30
C ALA A 331 12.14 25.05 -17.28
N ALA A 332 13.02 24.11 -16.93
CA ALA A 332 14.11 23.65 -17.78
C ALA A 332 13.68 22.68 -18.90
N GLY A 333 12.44 22.21 -18.89
CA GLY A 333 11.96 21.19 -19.83
C GLY A 333 12.66 19.84 -19.65
N SER A 334 12.95 19.45 -18.42
CA SER A 334 13.63 18.18 -18.11
C SER A 334 13.12 17.64 -16.77
N GLN A 335 12.15 16.72 -16.82
CA GLN A 335 11.74 15.98 -15.63
C GLN A 335 12.90 15.07 -15.23
N GLN A 336 13.53 15.30 -14.08
CA GLN A 336 14.68 14.57 -13.56
C GLN A 336 14.32 13.16 -13.09
N ILE A 337 13.79 12.35 -14.01
CA ILE A 337 13.62 10.91 -13.88
C ILE A 337 14.73 10.24 -14.71
N PRO A 338 15.58 9.38 -14.13
CA PRO A 338 16.72 8.82 -14.85
C PRO A 338 16.36 8.06 -16.13
N ASN A 339 17.19 8.22 -17.17
CA ASN A 339 17.06 7.47 -18.43
C ASN A 339 18.22 6.46 -18.66
N GLY A 340 19.09 6.31 -17.67
CA GLY A 340 20.21 5.38 -17.67
C GLY A 340 21.05 5.49 -16.40
N LEU A 341 22.09 4.66 -16.30
CA LEU A 341 23.11 4.77 -15.26
C LEU A 341 24.47 4.31 -15.79
N THR A 342 25.55 4.80 -15.18
CA THR A 342 26.90 4.23 -15.33
C THR A 342 27.30 3.60 -13.99
N TYR A 343 27.58 2.31 -13.96
CA TYR A 343 28.07 1.65 -12.76
C TYR A 343 29.59 1.51 -12.72
N ASN A 344 30.14 1.34 -11.52
CA ASN A 344 31.57 1.11 -11.33
C ASN A 344 31.92 -0.33 -11.72
N THR A 345 32.60 -0.50 -12.86
CA THR A 345 33.02 -1.81 -13.40
C THR A 345 34.08 -2.54 -12.55
N THR A 346 34.60 -1.91 -11.49
CA THR A 346 35.47 -2.56 -10.50
C THR A 346 34.72 -3.03 -9.24
N SER A 347 33.45 -2.66 -9.10
CA SER A 347 32.60 -3.02 -7.96
C SER A 347 31.96 -4.40 -8.08
N ILE A 348 31.02 -4.73 -7.19
CA ILE A 348 30.21 -5.95 -7.29
C ILE A 348 29.46 -6.05 -8.63
N LEU A 349 29.14 -4.92 -9.26
CA LEU A 349 28.42 -4.85 -10.54
C LEU A 349 29.26 -5.27 -11.76
N LYS A 350 30.56 -5.54 -11.59
CA LYS A 350 31.41 -6.12 -12.64
C LYS A 350 30.86 -7.44 -13.21
N ARG A 351 30.02 -8.15 -12.45
CA ARG A 351 29.35 -9.38 -12.91
C ARG A 351 28.49 -9.16 -14.17
N PHE A 352 27.95 -7.96 -14.35
CA PHE A 352 27.10 -7.62 -15.50
C PHE A 352 27.87 -7.10 -16.71
N GLN A 353 29.19 -6.97 -16.64
CA GLN A 353 29.99 -6.37 -17.71
C GLN A 353 30.05 -7.26 -18.97
N ASN A 354 30.06 -8.57 -18.78
CA ASN A 354 30.27 -9.57 -19.84
C ASN A 354 29.05 -10.46 -20.10
N VAL A 355 27.91 -10.15 -19.47
CA VAL A 355 26.65 -10.87 -19.63
C VAL A 355 25.59 -9.86 -20.08
N SER A 356 24.77 -10.22 -21.05
CA SER A 356 23.66 -9.36 -21.46
C SER A 356 22.62 -9.28 -20.35
N ILE A 357 22.35 -8.07 -19.87
CA ILE A 357 21.27 -7.75 -18.93
C ILE A 357 20.17 -6.89 -19.58
N ALA A 358 20.15 -6.81 -20.92
CA ALA A 358 19.04 -6.21 -21.66
C ALA A 358 17.74 -6.98 -21.38
N GLY A 359 16.64 -6.26 -21.17
CA GLY A 359 15.38 -6.80 -20.67
C GLY A 359 15.30 -6.87 -19.14
N GLY A 360 16.42 -6.74 -18.44
CA GLY A 360 16.48 -6.60 -16.98
C GLY A 360 15.71 -5.36 -16.49
N ILE A 361 15.18 -5.43 -15.28
CA ILE A 361 14.39 -4.35 -14.69
C ILE A 361 15.06 -3.88 -13.41
N ILE A 362 15.41 -2.60 -13.37
CA ILE A 362 15.95 -1.95 -12.18
C ILE A 362 14.80 -1.44 -11.33
N HIS A 363 14.79 -1.78 -10.05
CA HIS A 363 13.92 -1.14 -9.05
C HIS A 363 14.79 -0.26 -8.18
N ALA A 364 14.65 1.06 -8.31
CA ALA A 364 15.52 2.03 -7.64
C ALA A 364 14.72 2.93 -6.71
N TRP A 365 15.18 3.06 -5.47
CA TRP A 365 14.63 4.01 -4.52
C TRP A 365 14.89 5.44 -4.99
N HIS A 366 13.82 6.24 -4.95
CA HIS A 366 13.86 7.68 -5.16
C HIS A 366 14.95 8.33 -4.29
N SER A 367 15.52 9.45 -4.71
CA SER A 367 16.61 10.13 -4.01
C SER A 367 16.30 10.51 -2.55
N GLN A 368 15.01 10.63 -2.23
CA GLN A 368 14.48 10.95 -0.91
C GLN A 368 13.81 9.74 -0.24
N SER A 369 13.84 8.58 -0.90
CA SER A 369 13.48 7.26 -0.35
C SER A 369 12.03 7.02 0.06
N TRP A 370 11.14 7.93 -0.30
CA TRP A 370 9.70 7.79 -0.11
C TRP A 370 8.98 7.11 -1.29
N ALA A 371 9.70 6.83 -2.39
CA ALA A 371 9.18 6.18 -3.59
C ALA A 371 10.18 5.22 -4.22
N MET A 372 9.69 4.37 -5.10
CA MET A 372 10.51 3.48 -5.91
C MET A 372 10.11 3.56 -7.37
N HIS A 373 11.10 3.60 -8.25
CA HIS A 373 10.94 3.71 -9.70
C HIS A 373 11.50 2.48 -10.39
N MET A 374 10.77 2.01 -11.40
CA MET A 374 11.14 0.81 -12.16
C MET A 374 11.57 1.19 -13.58
N PHE A 375 12.72 0.66 -14.02
CA PHE A 375 13.31 0.97 -15.32
C PHE A 375 13.72 -0.31 -16.06
N ARG A 376 13.21 -0.49 -17.28
CA ARG A 376 13.68 -1.58 -18.15
C ARG A 376 14.98 -1.20 -18.84
N ILE A 377 15.97 -2.07 -18.79
CA ILE A 377 17.25 -1.92 -19.46
C ILE A 377 17.09 -2.31 -20.93
N ILE A 378 17.42 -1.41 -21.86
CA ILE A 378 17.35 -1.68 -23.31
C ILE A 378 18.73 -1.87 -23.94
N ASN A 379 19.78 -1.34 -23.31
CA ASN A 379 21.14 -1.44 -23.83
C ASN A 379 22.16 -1.36 -22.70
N GLN A 380 23.32 -1.98 -22.92
CA GLN A 380 24.47 -1.92 -22.04
C GLN A 380 25.77 -1.74 -22.84
N THR A 381 26.77 -1.10 -22.26
CA THR A 381 28.12 -1.01 -22.84
C THR A 381 29.14 -1.73 -21.98
N SER A 382 30.29 -2.11 -22.57
CA SER A 382 31.41 -2.70 -21.84
C SER A 382 32.04 -1.77 -20.80
N LYS A 383 31.68 -0.49 -20.79
CA LYS A 383 32.10 0.50 -19.80
C LYS A 383 31.16 0.59 -18.59
N GLY A 384 30.12 -0.25 -18.53
CA GLY A 384 29.14 -0.27 -17.46
C GLY A 384 28.04 0.79 -17.60
N GLU A 385 27.86 1.33 -18.80
CA GLU A 385 26.77 2.25 -19.12
C GLU A 385 25.50 1.44 -19.45
N LEU A 386 24.39 1.74 -18.79
CA LEU A 386 23.07 1.17 -19.01
C LEU A 386 22.14 2.25 -19.52
N LYS A 387 21.36 1.93 -20.57
CA LYS A 387 20.30 2.79 -21.08
C LYS A 387 18.94 2.19 -20.75
N PHE A 388 18.02 3.04 -20.29
CA PHE A 388 16.66 2.63 -19.97
C PHE A 388 15.69 2.88 -21.11
N GLU A 389 14.61 2.11 -21.10
CA GLU A 389 13.45 2.30 -21.95
C GLU A 389 12.85 3.69 -21.70
N LYS A 390 12.44 4.37 -22.78
CA LYS A 390 11.80 5.68 -22.69
C LYS A 390 10.47 5.53 -21.94
N GLY A 391 10.22 6.43 -20.98
CA GLY A 391 9.01 6.39 -20.16
C GLY A 391 9.08 5.40 -19.00
N GLY A 392 10.26 4.87 -18.63
CA GLY A 392 10.44 4.19 -17.33
C GLY A 392 10.32 5.17 -16.14
N GLY A 393 10.15 4.62 -14.93
CA GLY A 393 10.11 5.39 -13.68
C GLY A 393 8.83 6.19 -13.46
N ARG A 394 7.67 5.61 -13.79
CA ARG A 394 6.37 6.29 -13.70
C ARG A 394 5.68 6.19 -12.33
N GLN A 395 6.23 5.40 -11.41
CA GLN A 395 5.59 4.96 -10.15
C GLN A 395 5.59 6.00 -9.01
N GLY A 396 6.01 7.24 -9.27
CA GLY A 396 5.91 8.39 -8.37
C GLY A 396 5.58 9.66 -9.13
N GLY A 397 5.26 10.74 -8.42
CA GLY A 397 4.83 12.01 -9.02
C GLY A 397 5.91 13.08 -9.15
N ARG A 398 7.12 12.87 -8.61
CA ARG A 398 8.13 13.93 -8.39
C ARG A 398 9.52 13.59 -8.91
N ASN A 399 10.31 14.64 -9.08
CA ASN A 399 11.67 14.60 -9.64
C ASN A 399 12.72 14.12 -8.64
N TRP A 400 13.76 13.43 -9.15
CA TRP A 400 14.93 13.08 -8.35
C TRP A 400 15.75 14.34 -8.04
N CYS A 401 16.32 14.38 -6.84
CA CYS A 401 17.24 15.42 -6.42
C CYS A 401 18.61 15.28 -7.09
N ARG A 402 19.30 16.41 -7.18
CA ARG A 402 20.74 16.49 -7.45
C ARG A 402 21.57 16.72 -6.20
N CYS A 403 22.87 16.46 -6.33
CA CYS A 403 23.84 16.67 -5.28
C CYS A 403 23.95 18.11 -4.77
N ASP A 404 23.67 19.10 -5.61
CA ASP A 404 23.67 20.52 -5.28
C ASP A 404 22.33 21.05 -4.77
N GLN A 405 21.25 20.25 -4.79
CA GLN A 405 19.90 20.69 -4.44
C GLN A 405 19.42 20.21 -3.06
N CYS A 406 19.68 18.95 -2.68
CA CYS A 406 19.05 18.34 -1.50
C CYS A 406 20.08 18.04 -0.40
N THR A 407 20.41 19.06 0.41
CA THR A 407 21.50 19.01 1.42
C THR A 407 21.34 17.95 2.51
N TYR A 408 20.12 17.54 2.86
CA TYR A 408 19.87 16.45 3.81
C TYR A 408 20.13 15.07 3.20
N ALA A 409 19.87 14.91 1.90
CA ALA A 409 20.16 13.72 1.10
C ALA A 409 21.59 13.75 0.50
N ALA A 410 22.37 14.82 0.74
CA ALA A 410 23.71 14.99 0.21
C ALA A 410 24.70 13.90 0.63
N HIS A 411 24.42 13.14 1.69
CA HIS A 411 25.23 11.98 2.08
C HIS A 411 25.18 10.83 1.05
N TRP A 412 24.17 10.80 0.18
CA TRP A 412 24.05 9.89 -0.96
C TRP A 412 24.86 10.34 -2.18
N CYS A 413 25.40 11.56 -2.18
CA CYS A 413 26.40 12.00 -3.13
C CYS A 413 27.73 11.35 -2.77
N GLY A 414 27.83 10.05 -3.07
CA GLY A 414 28.98 9.22 -2.76
C GLY A 414 30.25 9.79 -3.38
N GLN A 415 30.96 10.64 -2.63
CA GLN A 415 32.42 10.73 -2.51
C GLN A 415 32.94 11.87 -1.62
N HIS A 416 32.10 12.72 -1.01
CA HIS A 416 32.59 13.74 -0.06
C HIS A 416 31.63 13.94 1.12
N GLN A 417 32.17 14.00 2.35
CA GLN A 417 31.41 14.43 3.54
C GLN A 417 30.81 15.85 3.40
N LYS A 418 31.16 16.57 2.34
CA LYS A 418 30.44 17.73 1.79
C LYS A 418 30.57 17.68 0.26
N PRO A 419 29.50 17.39 -0.53
CA PRO A 419 29.61 17.50 -1.98
C PRO A 419 30.07 18.91 -2.35
N PRO A 420 30.99 19.07 -3.32
CA PRO A 420 31.32 20.39 -3.82
C PRO A 420 30.03 21.02 -4.38
N TRP A 421 29.85 22.32 -4.20
CA TRP A 421 28.62 23.07 -4.53
C TRP A 421 28.25 23.07 -6.03
N ASN A 422 29.00 22.33 -6.85
CA ASN A 422 28.84 22.20 -8.29
C ASN A 422 28.70 20.73 -8.77
N ASP A 423 28.60 19.75 -7.86
CA ASP A 423 28.24 18.39 -8.26
C ASP A 423 26.75 18.36 -8.59
N THR A 424 26.44 18.19 -9.87
CA THR A 424 25.05 18.20 -10.34
C THR A 424 24.54 16.80 -10.68
N ARG A 425 25.28 15.74 -10.35
CA ARG A 425 24.79 14.36 -10.60
C ARG A 425 23.50 14.10 -9.82
N MET A 426 22.64 13.24 -10.37
CA MET A 426 21.42 12.81 -9.68
C MET A 426 21.75 11.87 -8.52
N ILE A 427 21.01 12.04 -7.43
CA ILE A 427 21.10 11.25 -6.20
C ILE A 427 20.23 10.01 -6.34
N SER A 428 20.66 8.87 -5.81
CA SER A 428 19.87 7.64 -5.76
C SER A 428 19.84 7.04 -4.37
N GLY A 429 18.74 6.36 -4.05
CA GLY A 429 18.73 5.36 -2.99
C GLY A 429 19.35 4.03 -3.44
N THR A 430 19.16 2.99 -2.64
CA THR A 430 19.52 1.61 -3.00
C THR A 430 18.67 1.11 -4.17
N PHE A 431 19.12 0.07 -4.87
CA PHE A 431 18.36 -0.53 -5.98
C PHE A 431 18.61 -2.03 -6.11
N MET A 432 17.79 -2.71 -6.90
CA MET A 432 18.01 -4.11 -7.31
C MET A 432 17.79 -4.25 -8.82
N ILE A 433 18.25 -5.36 -9.40
CA ILE A 433 18.01 -5.69 -10.81
C ILE A 433 17.38 -7.08 -10.88
N GLU A 434 16.21 -7.20 -11.50
CA GLU A 434 15.51 -8.47 -11.73
C GLU A 434 15.37 -8.78 -13.22
N ASN A 435 14.80 -9.95 -13.53
CA ASN A 435 14.60 -10.47 -14.87
C ASN A 435 15.92 -10.80 -15.59
N LEU A 436 16.82 -11.49 -14.89
CA LEU A 436 18.15 -11.85 -15.39
C LEU A 436 18.35 -13.35 -15.37
N LEU A 437 18.48 -13.99 -16.54
CA LEU A 437 18.76 -15.44 -16.63
C LEU A 437 20.06 -15.82 -15.92
N SER A 438 21.08 -14.94 -15.94
CA SER A 438 22.36 -15.20 -15.25
C SER A 438 22.26 -15.20 -13.74
N GLU A 439 21.18 -14.65 -13.18
CA GLU A 439 20.91 -14.59 -11.76
C GLU A 439 19.82 -15.61 -11.37
N LEU A 440 19.46 -16.55 -12.25
CA LEU A 440 18.62 -17.70 -11.88
C LEU A 440 19.48 -18.71 -11.11
N ASP A 441 19.86 -18.36 -9.88
CA ASP A 441 20.86 -19.07 -9.11
C ASP A 441 20.40 -19.47 -7.70
N SER A 442 19.22 -19.00 -7.25
CA SER A 442 18.60 -19.36 -5.98
C SER A 442 17.34 -20.23 -6.13
N PRO A 443 17.09 -21.20 -5.23
CA PRO A 443 15.80 -21.87 -5.14
C PRO A 443 14.65 -20.88 -4.94
N GLY A 444 13.53 -21.13 -5.62
CA GLY A 444 12.35 -20.27 -5.63
C GLY A 444 12.35 -19.21 -6.74
N GLU A 445 13.36 -19.21 -7.61
CA GLU A 445 13.47 -18.25 -8.70
C GLU A 445 12.96 -18.76 -10.05
N TYR A 446 12.58 -17.82 -10.93
CA TYR A 446 12.26 -18.09 -12.33
C TYR A 446 12.80 -17.00 -13.27
N PHE A 447 13.00 -17.37 -14.54
CA PHE A 447 13.21 -16.46 -15.65
C PHE A 447 12.32 -16.87 -16.82
N PHE A 448 11.64 -15.92 -17.45
CA PHE A 448 10.81 -16.19 -18.62
C PHE A 448 11.40 -15.50 -19.85
N ASP A 449 11.84 -16.30 -20.82
CA ASP A 449 12.24 -15.80 -22.12
C ASP A 449 11.00 -15.53 -22.97
N ASN A 450 10.65 -14.24 -23.07
CA ASN A 450 9.48 -13.82 -23.83
C ASN A 450 9.65 -14.02 -25.35
N GLN A 451 10.87 -14.07 -25.88
CA GLN A 451 11.09 -14.26 -27.33
C GLN A 451 10.92 -15.72 -27.71
N GLU A 452 11.54 -16.62 -26.95
CA GLU A 452 11.51 -18.05 -27.21
C GLU A 452 10.36 -18.79 -26.52
N ARG A 453 9.57 -18.11 -25.68
CA ARG A 453 8.51 -18.70 -24.84
C ARG A 453 9.02 -19.82 -23.93
N LEU A 454 10.26 -19.69 -23.45
CA LEU A 454 10.89 -20.65 -22.55
C LEU A 454 10.77 -20.17 -21.10
N LEU A 455 10.21 -21.02 -20.25
CA LEU A 455 10.15 -20.79 -18.82
C LEU A 455 11.27 -21.58 -18.13
N TYR A 456 12.20 -20.87 -17.49
CA TYR A 456 13.25 -21.44 -16.67
C TYR A 456 12.88 -21.27 -15.20
N VAL A 457 12.98 -22.35 -14.41
CA VAL A 457 12.64 -22.35 -12.99
C VAL A 457 13.71 -23.06 -12.18
N LYS A 458 14.03 -22.52 -11.01
CA LYS A 458 14.86 -23.18 -10.01
C LYS A 458 13.98 -23.50 -8.80
N PRO A 459 13.25 -24.63 -8.80
CA PRO A 459 12.29 -24.96 -7.75
C PRO A 459 12.98 -25.27 -6.42
N ASN A 460 12.23 -25.10 -5.32
CA ASN A 460 12.62 -25.70 -4.05
C ASN A 460 12.48 -27.23 -4.15
N ALA A 461 13.29 -27.97 -3.38
CA ALA A 461 13.38 -29.44 -3.47
C ALA A 461 12.07 -30.22 -3.28
N THR A 462 10.98 -29.57 -2.83
CA THR A 462 9.69 -30.17 -2.51
C THR A 462 8.54 -29.72 -3.43
N VAL A 463 8.82 -28.95 -4.49
CA VAL A 463 7.77 -28.38 -5.34
C VAL A 463 7.31 -29.37 -6.40
N ASP A 464 5.99 -29.48 -6.55
CA ASP A 464 5.36 -30.15 -7.67
C ASP A 464 5.36 -29.22 -8.90
N LEU A 465 6.10 -29.59 -9.95
CA LEU A 465 6.23 -28.79 -11.17
C LEU A 465 4.91 -28.70 -11.94
N THR A 466 3.92 -29.55 -11.65
CA THR A 466 2.59 -29.49 -12.27
C THR A 466 1.68 -28.43 -11.65
N ASP A 467 2.06 -27.85 -10.50
CA ASP A 467 1.29 -26.80 -9.81
C ASP A 467 1.59 -25.39 -10.35
N PHE A 468 2.46 -25.27 -11.36
CA PHE A 468 2.83 -23.97 -11.91
C PHE A 468 1.73 -23.32 -12.75
N ARG A 469 1.57 -22.01 -12.52
CA ARG A 469 0.66 -21.13 -13.26
C ARG A 469 1.43 -19.91 -13.73
N LEU A 470 1.29 -19.56 -14.99
CA LEU A 470 1.81 -18.31 -15.53
C LEU A 470 0.71 -17.25 -15.43
N GLY A 471 0.92 -16.20 -14.65
CA GLY A 471 0.03 -15.04 -14.59
C GLY A 471 0.00 -14.33 -15.94
N MET A 472 -1.22 -14.04 -16.43
CA MET A 472 -1.44 -13.46 -17.76
C MET A 472 -2.32 -12.21 -17.76
N LEU A 473 -3.04 -11.92 -16.67
CA LEU A 473 -4.04 -10.85 -16.61
C LEU A 473 -3.70 -9.77 -15.59
N GLU A 474 -3.93 -8.52 -16.01
CA GLU A 474 -3.92 -7.31 -15.16
C GLU A 474 -5.31 -7.02 -14.55
N ALA A 475 -6.38 -7.49 -15.19
CA ALA A 475 -7.74 -7.33 -14.71
C ALA A 475 -8.52 -8.63 -14.88
N PHE A 476 -9.27 -9.04 -13.85
CA PHE A 476 -10.06 -10.26 -13.86
C PHE A 476 -11.53 -9.95 -14.14
N ILE A 477 -12.06 -8.91 -13.50
CA ILE A 477 -13.42 -8.41 -13.70
C ILE A 477 -13.35 -6.91 -13.98
N ASP A 478 -13.83 -6.49 -15.15
CA ASP A 478 -13.92 -5.08 -15.57
C ASP A 478 -15.40 -4.68 -15.63
N ILE A 479 -15.83 -3.83 -14.70
CA ILE A 479 -17.22 -3.42 -14.49
C ILE A 479 -17.39 -1.97 -14.94
N ARG A 480 -18.13 -1.74 -16.04
CA ARG A 480 -18.33 -0.39 -16.58
C ARG A 480 -19.78 -0.07 -16.91
N ASN A 481 -20.21 1.15 -16.60
CA ASN A 481 -21.49 1.70 -17.06
C ASN A 481 -22.70 0.80 -16.72
N THR A 482 -22.72 0.26 -15.50
CA THR A 482 -23.73 -0.68 -14.98
C THR A 482 -24.04 -0.40 -13.52
N HIS A 483 -25.01 -1.09 -12.93
CA HIS A 483 -25.42 -0.91 -11.54
C HIS A 483 -25.92 -2.21 -10.89
N ASP A 484 -26.00 -2.20 -9.55
CA ASP A 484 -26.55 -3.28 -8.74
C ASP A 484 -25.82 -4.63 -8.94
N ILE A 485 -24.48 -4.58 -8.97
CA ILE A 485 -23.63 -5.78 -9.06
C ILE A 485 -23.20 -6.23 -7.66
N LEU A 486 -23.28 -7.53 -7.40
CA LEU A 486 -22.77 -8.15 -6.18
C LEU A 486 -21.69 -9.19 -6.54
N ILE A 487 -20.53 -9.09 -5.90
CA ILE A 487 -19.47 -10.09 -5.93
C ILE A 487 -19.29 -10.58 -4.49
N GLU A 488 -19.46 -11.88 -4.26
CA GLU A 488 -19.42 -12.43 -2.90
C GLU A 488 -18.76 -13.80 -2.80
N ASN A 489 -18.02 -14.05 -1.70
CA ASN A 489 -17.46 -15.38 -1.36
C ASN A 489 -16.48 -15.95 -2.41
N ILE A 490 -15.67 -15.09 -3.03
CA ILE A 490 -14.73 -15.48 -4.11
C ILE A 490 -13.30 -15.10 -3.73
N GLY A 491 -12.36 -16.01 -3.94
CA GLY A 491 -10.93 -15.72 -3.94
C GLY A 491 -10.45 -15.22 -5.31
N PHE A 492 -9.52 -14.27 -5.34
CA PHE A 492 -8.87 -13.75 -6.55
C PHE A 492 -7.35 -13.91 -6.41
N ARG A 493 -6.69 -14.42 -7.45
CA ARG A 493 -5.24 -14.73 -7.41
C ARG A 493 -4.54 -14.68 -8.77
N ASP A 494 -3.20 -14.67 -8.71
CA ASP A 494 -2.28 -14.86 -9.85
C ASP A 494 -2.34 -13.72 -10.90
N MET A 495 -2.40 -12.47 -10.45
CA MET A 495 -2.36 -11.27 -11.31
C MET A 495 -0.92 -10.90 -11.66
N VAL A 496 -0.70 -10.40 -12.87
CA VAL A 496 0.62 -9.90 -13.31
C VAL A 496 0.94 -8.52 -12.72
N PRO A 497 2.23 -8.14 -12.63
CA PRO A 497 2.62 -6.85 -12.12
C PRO A 497 2.27 -5.72 -13.09
N THR A 498 1.83 -4.60 -12.54
CA THR A 498 1.45 -3.40 -13.31
C THR A 498 2.51 -2.29 -13.30
N TYR A 499 3.66 -2.49 -12.62
CA TYR A 499 4.71 -1.46 -12.51
C TYR A 499 5.48 -1.15 -13.81
N MET A 500 5.26 -1.87 -14.91
CA MET A 500 5.74 -1.47 -16.24
C MET A 500 4.64 -0.95 -17.17
N GLU A 501 3.40 -0.88 -16.70
CA GLU A 501 2.26 -0.41 -17.48
C GLU A 501 2.17 1.13 -17.50
N GLU A 502 1.03 1.65 -17.95
CA GLU A 502 0.72 3.08 -17.87
C GLU A 502 0.39 3.50 -16.43
N TRP A 503 1.00 4.61 -16.03
CA TRP A 503 0.83 5.25 -14.73
C TRP A 503 0.71 6.74 -14.94
N SER A 504 0.07 7.42 -14.00
CA SER A 504 -0.01 8.88 -14.03
C SER A 504 -0.33 9.43 -12.63
N PRO A 505 0.11 10.66 -12.33
CA PRO A 505 -0.25 11.33 -11.10
C PRO A 505 -1.74 11.70 -11.13
N PRO A 506 -2.55 11.25 -10.15
CA PRO A 506 -3.98 11.51 -10.16
C PRO A 506 -4.31 12.96 -9.81
N SER A 507 -3.47 13.60 -9.00
CA SER A 507 -3.69 14.92 -8.40
C SER A 507 -2.36 15.58 -8.00
N GLY A 508 -2.40 16.54 -7.08
CA GLY A 508 -1.22 17.27 -6.62
C GLY A 508 -0.36 16.53 -5.59
N GLY A 509 -0.76 15.34 -5.13
CA GLY A 509 0.04 14.51 -4.23
C GLY A 509 1.26 13.88 -4.91
N ASP A 510 2.10 13.25 -4.11
CA ASP A 510 3.42 12.75 -4.55
C ASP A 510 3.33 11.36 -5.22
N TRP A 511 2.12 10.80 -5.31
CA TRP A 511 1.85 9.46 -5.82
C TRP A 511 1.44 9.51 -7.29
N SER A 512 1.91 8.54 -8.05
CA SER A 512 1.33 8.16 -9.34
C SER A 512 0.66 6.80 -9.16
N LEU A 513 -0.38 6.53 -9.95
CA LEU A 513 -1.13 5.27 -9.89
C LEU A 513 -1.27 4.64 -11.28
N HIS A 514 -1.25 3.31 -11.33
CA HIS A 514 -1.84 2.57 -12.43
C HIS A 514 -3.36 2.61 -12.29
N ARG A 515 -4.07 3.11 -13.31
CA ARG A 515 -5.54 3.14 -13.33
C ARG A 515 -6.10 1.76 -13.75
N GLY A 516 -5.95 0.78 -12.87
CA GLY A 516 -6.35 -0.60 -13.10
C GLY A 516 -6.22 -1.44 -11.83
N GLY A 517 -6.80 -2.63 -11.85
CA GLY A 517 -6.71 -3.62 -10.77
C GLY A 517 -7.46 -4.91 -11.12
N ALA A 518 -7.30 -5.95 -10.30
CA ALA A 518 -7.94 -7.25 -10.51
C ALA A 518 -9.47 -7.14 -10.63
N VAL A 519 -10.10 -6.26 -9.84
CA VAL A 519 -11.48 -5.81 -10.03
C VAL A 519 -11.48 -4.31 -10.33
N PHE A 520 -11.72 -3.96 -11.59
CA PHE A 520 -11.78 -2.58 -12.06
C PHE A 520 -13.24 -2.13 -12.17
N ILE A 521 -13.54 -0.96 -11.61
CA ILE A 521 -14.92 -0.46 -11.49
C ILE A 521 -14.97 0.98 -11.97
N GLN A 522 -15.81 1.27 -12.96
CA GLN A 522 -15.89 2.61 -13.55
C GLN A 522 -17.31 3.02 -13.98
N ASN A 523 -17.72 4.25 -13.65
CA ASN A 523 -19.02 4.80 -14.04
C ASN A 523 -20.19 3.90 -13.63
N VAL A 524 -20.25 3.51 -12.36
CA VAL A 524 -21.26 2.57 -11.84
C VAL A 524 -21.97 3.11 -10.61
N SER A 525 -23.05 2.44 -10.21
CA SER A 525 -23.69 2.66 -8.91
C SER A 525 -24.09 1.35 -8.24
N SER A 526 -24.12 1.32 -6.91
CA SER A 526 -24.61 0.17 -6.12
C SER A 526 -23.80 -1.11 -6.38
N ILE A 527 -22.54 -1.12 -5.97
CA ILE A 527 -21.67 -2.31 -6.10
C ILE A 527 -21.37 -2.87 -4.70
N GLY A 528 -21.53 -4.17 -4.53
CA GLY A 528 -21.09 -4.91 -3.35
C GLY A 528 -19.92 -5.85 -3.68
N ILE A 529 -18.84 -5.77 -2.91
CA ILE A 529 -17.75 -6.74 -2.91
C ILE A 529 -17.61 -7.24 -1.48
N HIS A 530 -18.10 -8.44 -1.21
CA HIS A 530 -18.25 -8.96 0.15
C HIS A 530 -17.57 -10.31 0.33
N ASN A 531 -16.92 -10.51 1.48
CA ASN A 531 -16.41 -11.82 1.89
C ASN A 531 -15.43 -12.46 0.87
N CYS A 532 -14.75 -11.63 0.09
CA CYS A 532 -13.78 -12.06 -0.90
C CYS A 532 -12.36 -12.11 -0.33
N THR A 533 -11.49 -12.86 -0.99
CA THR A 533 -10.06 -12.95 -0.66
C THR A 533 -9.22 -12.54 -1.85
N PHE A 534 -8.49 -11.45 -1.75
CA PHE A 534 -7.54 -10.99 -2.76
C PHE A 534 -6.14 -11.41 -2.31
N ARG A 535 -5.53 -12.36 -3.02
CA ARG A 535 -4.26 -12.95 -2.60
C ARG A 535 -3.27 -13.05 -3.75
N ARG A 536 -2.05 -12.55 -3.55
CA ARG A 536 -0.97 -12.59 -4.57
C ARG A 536 -1.40 -12.01 -5.91
N LEU A 537 -1.84 -10.77 -5.84
CA LEU A 537 -2.11 -9.95 -7.02
C LEU A 537 -0.95 -8.96 -7.13
N ASP A 538 -0.24 -8.94 -8.25
CA ASP A 538 0.98 -8.15 -8.38
C ASP A 538 0.73 -6.67 -8.73
N GLY A 539 -0.54 -6.27 -8.85
CA GLY A 539 -1.00 -4.88 -8.98
C GLY A 539 -2.02 -4.50 -7.92
N ASN A 540 -2.91 -3.54 -8.22
CA ASN A 540 -4.02 -3.17 -7.32
C ASN A 540 -5.09 -4.27 -7.27
N ALA A 541 -5.68 -4.53 -6.10
CA ALA A 541 -6.76 -5.51 -6.00
C ALA A 541 -8.11 -4.94 -6.49
N ILE A 542 -8.59 -3.84 -5.91
CA ILE A 542 -9.83 -3.17 -6.32
C ILE A 542 -9.53 -1.72 -6.72
N PHE A 543 -10.03 -1.30 -7.88
CA PHE A 543 -9.85 0.06 -8.37
C PHE A 543 -11.20 0.73 -8.69
N LEU A 544 -11.49 1.86 -8.05
CA LEU A 544 -12.69 2.67 -8.30
C LEU A 544 -12.32 3.90 -9.14
N SER A 545 -12.82 3.97 -10.37
CA SER A 545 -12.48 5.04 -11.31
C SER A 545 -13.69 5.89 -11.70
N ARG A 546 -13.46 7.21 -11.81
CA ARG A 546 -14.47 8.19 -12.27
C ARG A 546 -15.74 8.11 -11.44
N ARG A 547 -16.90 8.40 -12.03
CA ARG A 547 -18.19 8.50 -11.34
C ARG A 547 -18.69 7.14 -10.80
N THR A 548 -18.17 6.69 -9.67
CA THR A 548 -18.70 5.54 -8.92
C THR A 548 -19.51 6.02 -7.72
N ARG A 549 -20.63 5.35 -7.41
CA ARG A 549 -21.54 5.72 -6.31
C ARG A 549 -21.96 4.50 -5.51
N ASN A 550 -22.10 4.65 -4.20
CA ASN A 550 -22.67 3.62 -3.32
C ASN A 550 -21.95 2.27 -3.49
N VAL A 551 -20.64 2.27 -3.27
CA VAL A 551 -19.81 1.05 -3.34
C VAL A 551 -19.55 0.56 -1.93
N THR A 552 -19.78 -0.72 -1.67
CA THR A 552 -19.51 -1.37 -0.38
C THR A 552 -18.45 -2.45 -0.55
N ILE A 553 -17.34 -2.33 0.16
CA ILE A 553 -16.24 -3.29 0.20
C ILE A 553 -16.14 -3.79 1.63
N GLY A 554 -16.79 -4.94 1.90
CA GLY A 554 -17.13 -5.42 3.23
C GLY A 554 -16.62 -6.83 3.54
N GLY A 555 -15.99 -7.06 4.69
CA GLY A 555 -15.66 -8.42 5.14
C GLY A 555 -14.59 -9.14 4.31
N ASN A 556 -13.80 -8.41 3.50
CA ASN A 556 -12.81 -8.98 2.59
C ASN A 556 -11.44 -9.14 3.25
N ARG A 557 -10.58 -9.93 2.60
CA ARG A 557 -9.18 -10.14 2.99
C ARG A 557 -8.25 -9.78 1.85
N PHE A 558 -7.21 -9.01 2.15
CA PHE A 558 -6.20 -8.57 1.19
C PHE A 558 -4.82 -9.00 1.69
N GLU A 559 -4.16 -9.87 0.93
CA GLU A 559 -2.95 -10.56 1.35
C GLU A 559 -1.90 -10.62 0.23
N TRP A 560 -0.65 -10.25 0.52
CA TRP A 560 0.48 -10.41 -0.41
C TRP A 560 0.32 -9.63 -1.72
N LEU A 561 -0.15 -8.39 -1.66
CA LEU A 561 -0.43 -7.60 -2.87
C LEU A 561 0.79 -6.80 -3.34
N GLY A 562 0.95 -6.68 -4.65
CA GLY A 562 2.04 -5.93 -5.28
C GLY A 562 1.93 -4.42 -5.14
N GLU A 563 0.70 -3.92 -5.05
CA GLU A 563 0.36 -2.48 -4.95
C GLU A 563 -0.73 -2.23 -3.89
N ASN A 564 -1.72 -1.38 -4.17
CA ASN A 564 -2.78 -1.03 -3.23
C ASN A 564 -3.82 -2.15 -3.11
N ALA A 565 -4.40 -2.31 -1.92
CA ALA A 565 -5.57 -3.17 -1.79
C ALA A 565 -6.81 -2.51 -2.44
N ILE A 566 -7.05 -1.24 -2.12
CA ILE A 566 -8.13 -0.45 -2.72
C ILE A 566 -7.55 0.88 -3.17
N ALA A 567 -7.79 1.27 -4.41
CA ALA A 567 -7.40 2.57 -4.94
C ALA A 567 -8.60 3.30 -5.58
N THR A 568 -8.66 4.62 -5.41
CA THR A 568 -9.67 5.47 -6.06
C THR A 568 -8.99 6.49 -6.97
N TRP A 569 -9.63 6.82 -8.08
CA TRP A 569 -9.21 7.93 -8.94
C TRP A 569 -10.35 8.48 -9.80
N GLY A 570 -10.85 9.66 -9.42
CA GLY A 570 -11.77 10.47 -10.21
C GLY A 570 -11.13 11.46 -11.18
N ASP A 571 -11.96 12.08 -12.02
CA ASP A 571 -11.55 13.13 -12.96
C ASP A 571 -12.17 14.47 -12.54
N THR A 572 -11.45 15.56 -12.79
CA THR A 572 -11.88 16.96 -12.56
C THR A 572 -11.69 17.75 -13.85
N ASP A 573 -12.50 18.77 -14.10
CA ASP A 573 -12.24 19.73 -15.18
C ASP A 573 -11.25 20.78 -14.66
N THR A 574 -9.96 20.53 -14.85
CA THR A 574 -8.87 21.29 -14.21
C THR A 574 -9.01 21.26 -12.67
N PHE A 575 -9.35 22.38 -12.04
CA PHE A 575 -9.59 22.52 -10.61
C PHE A 575 -11.07 22.33 -10.22
N ASP A 576 -11.98 22.34 -11.19
CA ASP A 576 -13.42 22.24 -10.99
C ASP A 576 -13.82 20.77 -10.81
N ALA A 577 -14.31 20.44 -9.61
CA ALA A 577 -14.76 19.10 -9.26
C ALA A 577 -16.30 18.96 -9.33
N THR A 578 -17.00 19.98 -9.79
CA THR A 578 -18.43 20.22 -9.55
C THR A 578 -19.33 19.33 -10.41
N ALA A 579 -18.75 18.73 -11.47
CA ALA A 579 -19.37 17.66 -12.24
C ALA A 579 -19.46 16.32 -11.47
N GLU A 580 -18.80 16.24 -10.31
CA GLU A 580 -18.69 15.07 -9.45
C GLU A 580 -18.24 13.80 -10.19
N ASN A 581 -17.31 13.93 -11.14
CA ASN A 581 -16.82 12.79 -11.92
C ASN A 581 -15.77 11.97 -11.16
N PHE A 582 -16.03 11.68 -9.90
CA PHE A 582 -15.16 10.96 -8.98
C PHE A 582 -15.94 9.98 -8.09
N PRO A 583 -15.28 8.99 -7.45
CA PRO A 583 -15.92 8.08 -6.52
C PRO A 583 -16.53 8.80 -5.31
N MET A 584 -17.79 8.49 -4.97
CA MET A 584 -18.46 9.02 -3.78
C MET A 584 -19.28 7.96 -3.06
N TYR A 585 -19.49 8.12 -1.76
CA TYR A 585 -20.30 7.24 -0.92
C TYR A 585 -19.75 5.80 -0.92
N THR A 586 -18.45 5.67 -0.69
CA THR A 586 -17.77 4.37 -0.59
C THR A 586 -17.67 3.94 0.86
N ALA A 587 -18.12 2.73 1.19
CA ALA A 587 -17.95 2.12 2.51
C ALA A 587 -16.91 1.00 2.44
N ILE A 588 -15.82 1.14 3.19
CA ILE A 588 -14.76 0.15 3.34
C ILE A 588 -14.82 -0.35 4.78
N GLU A 589 -15.44 -1.52 4.99
CA GLU A 589 -15.79 -1.99 6.33
C GLU A 589 -15.39 -3.44 6.62
N ARG A 590 -14.94 -3.70 7.85
CA ARG A 590 -14.70 -5.07 8.35
C ARG A 590 -13.71 -5.88 7.53
N ASN A 591 -12.76 -5.23 6.87
CA ASN A 591 -11.74 -5.89 6.06
C ASN A 591 -10.46 -6.13 6.86
N ILE A 592 -9.69 -7.12 6.43
CA ILE A 592 -8.35 -7.42 6.95
C ILE A 592 -7.32 -7.22 5.85
N PHE A 593 -6.37 -6.32 6.08
CA PHE A 593 -5.30 -5.97 5.15
C PHE A 593 -3.94 -6.35 5.73
N ARG A 594 -3.16 -7.12 4.99
CA ARG A 594 -1.83 -7.59 5.42
C ARG A 594 -0.87 -7.81 4.26
N GLU A 595 0.41 -7.49 4.48
CA GLU A 595 1.51 -7.60 3.51
C GLU A 595 1.16 -7.04 2.13
N LEU A 596 1.19 -5.72 2.04
CA LEU A 596 0.89 -4.97 0.82
C LEU A 596 2.17 -4.39 0.19
N GLY A 597 2.04 -3.88 -1.04
CA GLY A 597 3.11 -3.22 -1.77
C GLY A 597 4.41 -4.00 -1.88
N ILE A 598 4.31 -5.29 -2.24
CA ILE A 598 5.47 -6.16 -2.48
C ILE A 598 6.41 -5.54 -3.54
N PHE A 599 5.83 -4.95 -4.58
CA PHE A 599 6.58 -4.26 -5.64
C PHE A 599 6.51 -2.76 -5.49
N GLN A 600 5.34 -2.15 -5.58
CA GLN A 600 5.24 -0.70 -5.52
C GLN A 600 5.13 -0.23 -4.06
N LYS A 601 6.07 0.63 -3.65
CA LYS A 601 6.26 1.05 -2.26
C LYS A 601 5.52 2.35 -1.89
N GLN A 602 4.95 3.07 -2.87
CA GLN A 602 3.93 4.10 -2.61
C GLN A 602 2.53 3.50 -2.75
N SER A 603 2.22 2.55 -1.87
CA SER A 603 0.96 1.82 -1.86
C SER A 603 0.38 1.78 -0.44
N SER A 604 -0.93 1.59 -0.36
CA SER A 604 -1.71 1.61 0.88
C SER A 604 -2.75 0.48 0.91
N ALA A 605 -3.33 0.22 2.09
CA ALA A 605 -4.59 -0.53 2.15
C ALA A 605 -5.70 0.27 1.44
N VAL A 606 -5.75 1.58 1.65
CA VAL A 606 -6.64 2.49 0.92
C VAL A 606 -5.85 3.67 0.35
N GLY A 607 -5.65 3.68 -0.97
CA GLY A 607 -5.13 4.81 -1.73
C GLY A 607 -6.26 5.67 -2.27
N HIS A 608 -6.54 6.79 -1.60
CA HIS A 608 -7.68 7.66 -1.89
C HIS A 608 -7.24 8.89 -2.69
N CYS A 609 -7.58 8.93 -3.97
CA CYS A 609 -7.31 10.08 -4.84
C CYS A 609 -8.61 10.51 -5.53
N LYS A 610 -8.88 11.82 -5.55
CA LYS A 610 -10.06 12.43 -6.17
C LYS A 610 -11.31 11.62 -5.92
N ALA A 611 -11.78 11.59 -4.68
CA ALA A 611 -12.93 10.84 -4.20
C ALA A 611 -13.47 11.51 -2.92
N ALA A 612 -14.71 11.24 -2.53
CA ALA A 612 -15.37 11.94 -1.42
C ALA A 612 -16.36 11.04 -0.66
N PHE A 613 -16.77 11.46 0.53
CA PHE A 613 -17.76 10.75 1.37
C PHE A 613 -17.40 9.27 1.57
N THR A 614 -16.11 8.98 1.73
CA THR A 614 -15.62 7.63 1.98
C THR A 614 -15.64 7.33 3.48
N THR A 615 -16.30 6.24 3.89
CA THR A 615 -16.27 5.75 5.27
C THR A 615 -15.36 4.52 5.36
N ILE A 616 -14.30 4.61 6.15
CA ILE A 616 -13.34 3.54 6.42
C ILE A 616 -13.49 3.13 7.88
N ARG A 617 -14.16 2.01 8.15
CA ARG A 617 -14.47 1.61 9.52
C ARG A 617 -14.32 0.14 9.85
N GLU A 618 -13.99 -0.13 11.10
CA GLU A 618 -13.91 -1.50 11.63
C GLU A 618 -12.92 -2.39 10.88
N ASN A 619 -11.81 -1.85 10.35
CA ASN A 619 -10.80 -2.62 9.62
C ASN A 619 -9.56 -2.94 10.47
N ILE A 620 -8.80 -3.96 10.05
CA ILE A 620 -7.46 -4.26 10.57
C ILE A 620 -6.46 -4.08 9.43
N MET A 621 -5.45 -3.24 9.64
CA MET A 621 -4.42 -2.96 8.65
C MET A 621 -3.04 -3.11 9.25
N PHE A 622 -2.25 -4.04 8.72
CA PHE A 622 -0.90 -4.25 9.22
C PHE A 622 0.08 -4.70 8.16
N ASN A 623 1.37 -4.57 8.48
CA ASN A 623 2.46 -4.98 7.61
C ASN A 623 2.44 -4.24 6.26
N THR A 624 2.22 -2.92 6.27
CA THR A 624 2.22 -2.07 5.06
C THR A 624 3.60 -1.43 4.83
N PRO A 625 4.03 -1.24 3.57
CA PRO A 625 5.36 -0.70 3.27
C PRO A 625 5.42 0.81 3.55
N ARG A 626 4.29 1.50 3.40
CA ARG A 626 4.06 2.93 3.65
C ARG A 626 2.80 3.12 4.51
N ALA A 627 2.00 4.15 4.24
CA ALA A 627 0.75 4.42 4.95
C ALA A 627 -0.24 3.26 4.78
N ALA A 628 -1.09 3.05 5.78
CA ALA A 628 -2.23 2.16 5.66
C ALA A 628 -3.37 2.86 4.89
N ILE A 629 -3.60 4.14 5.17
CA ILE A 629 -4.57 4.99 4.46
C ILE A 629 -3.83 6.22 3.96
N ASN A 630 -3.91 6.49 2.67
CA ASN A 630 -3.31 7.67 2.05
C ASN A 630 -4.39 8.49 1.30
N PHE A 631 -4.69 9.67 1.80
CA PHE A 631 -5.43 10.70 1.08
C PHE A 631 -4.45 11.48 0.21
N ASN A 632 -4.45 11.26 -1.11
CA ASN A 632 -3.49 11.90 -2.03
C ASN A 632 -3.92 13.31 -2.46
N ASP A 633 -5.13 13.72 -2.09
CA ASP A 633 -5.72 15.02 -2.29
C ASP A 633 -6.97 15.15 -1.39
N MET A 634 -7.67 16.29 -1.49
CA MET A 634 -8.83 16.67 -0.67
C MET A 634 -10.07 17.03 -1.51
N VAL A 635 -10.25 16.38 -2.66
CA VAL A 635 -11.45 16.63 -3.48
C VAL A 635 -12.70 16.14 -2.74
N GLY A 636 -13.73 16.96 -2.57
CA GLY A 636 -15.05 16.52 -2.09
C GLY A 636 -15.23 16.34 -0.57
N GLY A 637 -14.20 15.89 0.16
CA GLY A 637 -14.25 15.77 1.62
C GLY A 637 -15.31 14.79 2.16
N GLY A 638 -15.59 14.87 3.47
CA GLY A 638 -16.62 14.06 4.12
C GLY A 638 -16.15 12.65 4.50
N GLU A 639 -14.83 12.43 4.57
CA GLU A 639 -14.27 11.15 4.95
C GLU A 639 -14.39 10.89 6.45
N ILE A 640 -14.79 9.67 6.78
CA ILE A 640 -14.86 9.17 8.15
C ILE A 640 -13.91 7.99 8.28
N VAL A 641 -12.96 8.06 9.21
CA VAL A 641 -12.03 6.98 9.55
C VAL A 641 -12.25 6.61 11.01
N GLU A 642 -12.95 5.51 11.27
CA GLU A 642 -13.34 5.15 12.64
C GLU A 642 -13.15 3.69 13.02
N SER A 643 -12.84 3.43 14.29
CA SER A 643 -12.78 2.07 14.83
C SER A 643 -11.82 1.13 14.08
N ASN A 644 -10.76 1.64 13.47
CA ASN A 644 -9.75 0.83 12.80
C ASN A 644 -8.59 0.48 13.75
N LEU A 645 -8.03 -0.71 13.58
CA LEU A 645 -6.77 -1.11 14.21
C LEU A 645 -5.67 -1.10 13.15
N ILE A 646 -4.70 -0.19 13.30
CA ILE A 646 -3.60 -0.01 12.35
C ILE A 646 -2.29 -0.24 13.09
N PHE A 647 -1.44 -1.14 12.60
CA PHE A 647 -0.15 -1.37 13.23
C PHE A 647 0.92 -1.88 12.28
N ASN A 648 2.20 -1.63 12.61
CA ASN A 648 3.33 -2.05 11.78
C ASN A 648 3.21 -1.58 10.32
N SER A 649 2.94 -0.28 10.15
CA SER A 649 2.95 0.42 8.86
C SER A 649 4.27 1.15 8.64
N CYS A 650 4.48 1.74 7.46
CA CYS A 650 5.70 2.48 7.11
C CYS A 650 6.99 1.65 7.26
N ARG A 651 6.89 0.35 6.94
CA ARG A 651 8.00 -0.60 7.14
C ARG A 651 9.15 -0.38 6.17
N GLU A 652 8.89 0.07 4.96
CA GLU A 652 9.88 0.02 3.88
C GLU A 652 10.26 1.41 3.35
N SER A 653 9.38 2.41 3.49
CA SER A 653 9.61 3.80 3.11
C SER A 653 9.49 4.75 4.31
N GLY A 654 10.20 5.89 4.27
CA GLY A 654 10.12 6.94 5.30
C GLY A 654 9.17 8.09 4.95
N ASP A 655 9.18 9.11 5.83
CA ASP A 655 8.48 10.40 5.65
C ASP A 655 6.95 10.28 5.57
N HIS A 656 6.32 9.30 6.22
CA HIS A 656 4.85 9.05 6.17
C HIS A 656 4.31 8.56 7.51
N GLY A 657 3.05 8.90 7.83
CA GLY A 657 2.28 8.31 8.92
C GLY A 657 1.34 7.17 8.46
N PRO A 658 0.76 6.37 9.37
CA PRO A 658 -0.13 5.25 9.02
C PRO A 658 -1.42 5.73 8.36
N VAL A 659 -1.87 6.91 8.75
CA VAL A 659 -2.83 7.71 7.99
C VAL A 659 -2.10 8.97 7.57
N SER A 660 -2.01 9.18 6.25
CA SER A 660 -1.32 10.34 5.67
C SER A 660 -2.27 11.09 4.73
N ASN A 661 -2.11 12.40 4.67
CA ASN A 661 -2.71 13.25 3.66
C ASN A 661 -1.63 14.06 2.95
N ASN A 662 -1.66 14.04 1.62
CA ASN A 662 -0.71 14.70 0.75
C ASN A 662 -1.45 15.74 -0.13
N SER A 663 -1.01 17.00 -0.12
CA SER A 663 -1.34 18.02 -1.14
C SER A 663 -2.84 18.30 -1.37
N SER A 664 -3.48 18.88 -0.36
CA SER A 664 -4.90 19.24 -0.30
C SER A 664 -5.31 20.53 -1.04
N ARG A 665 -4.43 21.14 -1.83
CA ARG A 665 -4.58 22.54 -2.26
C ARG A 665 -5.47 22.79 -3.49
N ARG A 666 -5.96 21.76 -4.20
CA ARG A 666 -6.09 21.87 -5.68
C ARG A 666 -7.40 21.50 -6.37
N SER A 667 -8.43 21.07 -5.66
CA SER A 667 -9.75 20.94 -6.26
C SER A 667 -10.75 21.74 -5.46
N VAL A 668 -11.44 22.65 -6.15
CA VAL A 668 -12.53 23.41 -5.55
C VAL A 668 -13.76 22.52 -5.67
N ASP A 669 -14.14 21.97 -4.52
CA ASP A 669 -15.43 21.35 -4.29
C ASP A 669 -16.41 22.47 -3.87
N ASN A 670 -17.52 22.65 -4.59
CA ASN A 670 -18.29 23.90 -4.55
C ASN A 670 -19.77 23.77 -4.18
N ASP A 671 -20.23 22.64 -3.66
CA ASP A 671 -21.67 22.39 -3.49
C ASP A 671 -22.17 22.47 -2.05
N ASP A 672 -21.36 22.25 -1.00
CA ASP A 672 -21.88 22.29 0.38
C ASP A 672 -20.91 22.74 1.49
N GLY A 673 -19.62 22.84 1.19
CA GLY A 673 -18.59 23.29 2.10
C GLY A 673 -18.19 22.25 3.15
N SER A 674 -17.17 21.42 2.86
CA SER A 674 -15.97 21.23 3.70
C SER A 674 -15.11 20.09 3.15
N SER A 675 -13.85 20.36 2.77
CA SER A 675 -12.85 19.29 2.75
C SER A 675 -12.54 18.95 4.21
N TRP A 676 -13.25 17.99 4.79
CA TRP A 676 -12.99 17.55 6.16
C TRP A 676 -12.80 16.05 6.27
N HIS A 677 -11.82 15.66 7.07
CA HIS A 677 -11.66 14.30 7.55
C HIS A 677 -12.03 14.23 9.02
N HIS A 678 -12.79 13.21 9.41
CA HIS A 678 -13.04 12.88 10.81
C HIS A 678 -12.48 11.52 11.13
N ILE A 679 -11.40 11.57 11.89
CA ILE A 679 -10.56 10.43 12.22
C ILE A 679 -10.70 10.22 13.72
N HIS A 680 -11.51 9.23 14.12
CA HIS A 680 -11.85 9.05 15.51
C HIS A 680 -11.96 7.59 15.96
N ASN A 681 -11.74 7.35 17.25
CA ASN A 681 -11.86 6.00 17.84
C ASN A 681 -10.97 4.94 17.16
N ASN A 682 -9.82 5.31 16.60
CA ASN A 682 -8.86 4.36 16.04
C ASN A 682 -7.78 3.99 17.06
N VAL A 683 -7.16 2.81 16.85
CA VAL A 683 -5.99 2.36 17.59
C VAL A 683 -4.80 2.27 16.63
N TRP A 684 -3.74 3.01 16.93
CA TRP A 684 -2.44 2.91 16.28
C TRP A 684 -1.42 2.27 17.22
N TYR A 685 -0.70 1.28 16.73
CA TYR A 685 0.30 0.56 17.50
C TYR A 685 1.52 0.24 16.65
N ALA A 686 2.74 0.34 17.19
CA ALA A 686 3.97 0.10 16.41
C ALA A 686 3.95 0.92 15.09
N SER A 687 3.42 2.13 15.19
CA SER A 687 3.15 3.02 14.08
C SER A 687 3.04 4.45 14.63
N GLN A 688 3.37 5.43 13.81
CA GLN A 688 3.26 6.83 14.20
C GLN A 688 1.79 7.29 14.24
N GLY A 689 1.54 8.51 14.70
CA GLY A 689 0.21 9.11 14.67
C GLY A 689 -0.19 9.63 13.29
N PHE A 690 -1.17 10.53 13.26
CA PHE A 690 -1.67 11.13 12.03
C PHE A 690 -0.66 12.12 11.44
N LYS A 691 -0.36 11.99 10.15
CA LYS A 691 0.49 12.91 9.39
C LYS A 691 -0.32 13.71 8.37
N MET A 692 -0.10 15.01 8.33
CA MET A 692 -0.69 15.90 7.31
C MET A 692 0.40 16.74 6.64
N ASP A 693 0.65 16.45 5.38
CA ASP A 693 1.57 17.21 4.55
C ASP A 693 0.88 18.40 3.87
N TYR A 694 1.60 19.53 3.89
CA TYR A 694 1.37 20.77 3.14
C TYR A 694 -0.08 21.14 2.84
N GLY A 695 -0.66 21.96 3.72
CA GLY A 695 -1.83 22.73 3.35
C GLY A 695 -3.17 22.06 3.47
N GLY A 696 -3.25 21.10 4.40
CA GLY A 696 -4.49 20.45 4.81
C GLY A 696 -5.67 21.40 4.91
N HIS A 697 -6.86 20.88 4.59
CA HIS A 697 -8.09 21.52 5.01
C HIS A 697 -8.51 20.99 6.39
N ASP A 698 -9.66 21.45 6.88
CA ASP A 698 -10.26 21.08 8.16
C ASP A 698 -10.17 19.57 8.43
N SER A 699 -9.78 19.20 9.63
CA SER A 699 -9.80 17.79 10.02
C SER A 699 -9.94 17.69 11.52
N VAL A 700 -10.67 16.66 11.94
CA VAL A 700 -10.95 16.38 13.34
C VAL A 700 -10.34 15.04 13.67
N TYR A 701 -9.31 15.07 14.50
CA TYR A 701 -8.62 13.91 15.03
C TYR A 701 -8.97 13.78 16.51
N GLU A 702 -9.87 12.87 16.87
CA GLU A 702 -10.37 12.82 18.24
C GLU A 702 -10.62 11.42 18.80
N ASP A 703 -10.54 11.30 20.11
CA ASP A 703 -10.87 10.06 20.84
C ASP A 703 -10.10 8.82 20.37
N ASN A 704 -8.93 9.03 19.76
CA ASN A 704 -8.09 7.95 19.30
C ASN A 704 -7.02 7.55 20.33
N LEU A 705 -6.45 6.36 20.13
CA LEU A 705 -5.33 5.84 20.92
C LEU A 705 -4.10 5.61 20.05
N VAL A 706 -3.02 6.33 20.34
CA VAL A 706 -1.72 6.21 19.64
C VAL A 706 -0.68 5.63 20.59
N LEU A 707 -0.13 4.46 20.25
CA LEU A 707 1.03 3.84 20.92
C LEU A 707 2.22 3.91 19.98
N SER A 708 2.96 5.02 20.05
CA SER A 708 4.06 5.32 19.13
C SER A 708 5.39 4.81 19.67
N TYR A 709 6.18 4.22 18.78
CA TYR A 709 7.59 3.93 19.03
C TYR A 709 8.43 5.01 18.32
N PRO A 710 9.57 5.44 18.92
CA PRO A 710 10.44 6.42 18.29
C PRO A 710 10.90 5.93 16.91
N TYR A 711 10.72 6.75 15.87
CA TYR A 711 11.09 6.41 14.50
C TYR A 711 11.88 7.55 13.82
N ASP A 712 11.24 8.67 13.50
CA ASP A 712 11.86 9.83 12.83
C ASP A 712 11.35 11.22 13.35
N ALA A 713 10.88 11.28 14.61
CA ALA A 713 10.31 12.46 15.28
C ALA A 713 8.88 12.87 14.83
N GLN A 714 8.15 11.97 14.18
CA GLN A 714 6.70 12.09 13.96
C GLN A 714 5.98 11.20 15.00
N ASP A 715 5.54 11.82 16.11
CA ASP A 715 5.05 11.09 17.29
C ASP A 715 3.53 10.87 17.28
N CYS A 716 2.76 11.66 18.02
CA CYS A 716 1.29 11.53 18.09
C CYS A 716 0.57 12.21 16.93
N PHE A 717 1.16 13.29 16.43
CA PHE A 717 0.65 14.10 15.35
C PHE A 717 1.78 14.94 14.74
N ASP A 718 1.78 15.05 13.42
CA ASP A 718 2.69 15.90 12.66
C ASP A 718 1.90 16.68 11.62
N PHE A 719 1.80 18.01 11.81
CA PHE A 719 1.02 18.86 10.93
C PHE A 719 1.84 20.02 10.36
N ALA A 720 1.73 20.17 9.04
CA ALA A 720 2.20 21.35 8.32
C ALA A 720 1.29 22.58 8.54
N ASN A 721 1.69 23.72 7.95
CA ASN A 721 0.96 24.98 8.04
C ASN A 721 -0.45 24.91 7.39
N PHE A 722 -1.43 25.56 8.03
CA PHE A 722 -2.83 25.64 7.56
C PHE A 722 -3.25 27.07 7.13
N ILE A 723 -4.44 27.17 6.53
CA ILE A 723 -5.06 28.43 6.13
C ILE A 723 -5.80 29.05 7.33
N GLN A 724 -5.65 30.36 7.55
CA GLN A 724 -6.38 31.07 8.60
C GLN A 724 -7.91 30.89 8.49
N GLY A 725 -8.54 30.38 9.56
CA GLY A 725 -9.99 30.09 9.61
C GLY A 725 -10.34 28.63 9.27
N HIS A 726 -9.36 27.87 8.81
CA HIS A 726 -9.39 26.42 8.72
C HIS A 726 -8.36 25.84 9.67
N GLY A 727 -8.54 24.60 10.08
CA GLY A 727 -7.70 24.10 11.13
C GLY A 727 -7.82 22.62 11.39
N HIS A 728 -6.75 22.08 11.96
CA HIS A 728 -6.78 20.76 12.51
C HIS A 728 -7.18 20.81 13.99
N ILE A 729 -8.21 20.05 14.33
CA ILE A 729 -8.66 19.85 15.70
C ILE A 729 -8.12 18.50 16.16
N ALA A 730 -7.14 18.51 17.06
CA ALA A 730 -6.70 17.30 17.75
C ALA A 730 -7.14 17.38 19.21
N ARG A 731 -8.14 16.56 19.58
CA ARG A 731 -8.70 16.60 20.94
C ARG A 731 -9.06 15.26 21.53
N ARG A 732 -8.98 15.16 22.85
CA ARG A 732 -9.33 13.94 23.61
C ARG A 732 -8.59 12.68 23.15
N ASN A 733 -7.49 12.83 22.42
CA ASN A 733 -6.66 11.70 22.03
C ASN A 733 -5.86 11.24 23.23
N ARG A 734 -5.60 9.93 23.27
CA ARG A 734 -4.66 9.32 24.19
C ARG A 734 -3.41 8.95 23.41
N CYS A 735 -2.28 9.53 23.78
CA CYS A 735 -1.02 9.24 23.11
C CYS A 735 0.06 8.79 24.10
N LEU A 736 0.73 7.71 23.74
CA LEU A 736 1.83 7.12 24.47
C LEU A 736 3.08 7.15 23.57
N VAL A 737 4.15 7.76 24.07
CA VAL A 737 5.45 7.85 23.38
C VAL A 737 6.56 7.33 24.30
N GLY A 738 7.73 7.04 23.73
CA GLY A 738 8.89 6.59 24.51
C GLY A 738 8.72 5.18 25.10
N LEU A 739 8.10 4.25 24.37
CA LEU A 739 7.86 2.85 24.79
C LEU A 739 9.14 1.97 24.92
N GLY A 740 10.31 2.58 25.15
CA GLY A 740 11.54 1.89 25.60
C GLY A 740 12.48 1.34 24.51
N HIS A 741 12.03 1.20 23.26
CA HIS A 741 12.86 0.76 22.13
C HIS A 741 12.54 1.52 20.85
N LYS A 742 13.53 1.71 19.96
CA LYS A 742 13.29 2.19 18.60
C LYS A 742 12.86 1.01 17.75
N MET A 743 11.63 1.05 17.25
CA MET A 743 11.24 0.22 16.11
C MET A 743 11.79 0.92 14.87
N ASP A 744 13.05 0.62 14.53
CA ASP A 744 13.58 1.04 13.24
C ASP A 744 12.65 0.53 12.14
N SER A 745 12.60 1.25 11.04
CA SER A 745 11.80 0.83 9.92
C SER A 745 12.14 -0.58 9.45
N GLY A 746 11.09 -1.28 9.04
CA GLY A 746 11.13 -2.69 8.66
C GLY A 746 11.28 -3.62 9.86
N CYS A 747 11.35 -3.06 11.07
CA CYS A 747 11.21 -3.84 12.29
C CYS A 747 9.73 -4.10 12.57
N GLY A 748 9.31 -5.35 12.37
CA GLY A 748 7.92 -5.75 12.53
C GLY A 748 7.55 -6.29 13.92
N ASP A 749 8.52 -6.40 14.83
CA ASP A 749 8.33 -6.92 16.19
C ASP A 749 9.49 -6.52 17.14
N PRO A 750 9.34 -6.63 18.47
CA PRO A 750 10.34 -6.14 19.42
C PRO A 750 11.72 -6.81 19.31
N SER A 751 11.85 -7.99 18.69
CA SER A 751 13.14 -8.70 18.61
C SER A 751 14.16 -8.01 17.69
N CYS A 752 13.69 -7.21 16.73
CA CYS A 752 14.55 -6.43 15.85
C CYS A 752 14.74 -4.99 16.33
N ALA A 753 14.08 -4.60 17.42
CA ALA A 753 14.14 -3.24 17.95
C ALA A 753 15.55 -2.95 18.50
N VAL A 754 16.03 -1.75 18.26
CA VAL A 754 17.36 -1.32 18.76
C VAL A 754 17.18 -0.43 19.99
N PRO A 755 18.09 -0.52 20.97
CA PRO A 755 18.15 0.48 22.03
C PRO A 755 18.37 1.86 21.40
N PHE A 756 17.39 2.74 21.53
CA PHE A 756 17.53 4.11 21.03
C PHE A 756 18.56 4.83 21.90
N PRO A 757 19.52 5.59 21.34
CA PRO A 757 20.28 6.52 22.17
C PRO A 757 19.29 7.52 22.75
N GLU A 758 19.05 7.43 24.06
CA GLU A 758 18.11 8.28 24.80
C GLU A 758 18.52 9.75 24.66
N THR A 759 18.04 10.42 23.61
CA THR A 759 18.02 11.87 23.58
C THR A 759 16.73 12.30 24.24
N LYS A 760 16.85 13.24 25.19
CA LYS A 760 15.72 13.77 25.95
C LYS A 760 14.55 14.22 25.06
N ASP A 761 14.87 14.65 23.84
CA ASP A 761 13.93 15.15 22.84
C ASP A 761 13.06 14.06 22.18
N THR A 762 13.28 12.76 22.40
CA THR A 762 12.47 11.69 21.77
C THR A 762 11.58 10.92 22.74
N ASN A 763 11.90 10.94 24.03
CA ASN A 763 11.08 10.30 25.06
C ASN A 763 9.91 11.17 25.52
N GLU A 764 10.00 12.48 25.31
CA GLU A 764 8.99 13.46 25.74
C GLU A 764 8.27 14.14 24.56
N LEU A 765 8.77 14.01 23.33
CA LEU A 765 8.16 14.67 22.16
C LEU A 765 6.86 13.98 21.77
N ILE A 766 5.79 14.75 21.73
CA ILE A 766 4.43 14.27 21.41
C ILE A 766 3.95 14.77 20.05
N GLY A 767 4.60 15.77 19.46
CA GLY A 767 4.23 16.26 18.14
C GLY A 767 5.19 17.30 17.61
N THR A 768 5.22 17.38 16.28
CA THR A 768 6.00 18.35 15.52
C THR A 768 5.05 19.16 14.65
N PHE A 769 5.26 20.48 14.64
CA PHE A 769 4.46 21.42 13.86
C PHE A 769 5.39 22.36 13.12
N TYR A 770 5.13 22.54 11.83
CA TYR A 770 5.89 23.49 11.01
C TYR A 770 5.43 24.94 11.19
N SER A 771 4.34 25.15 11.93
CA SER A 771 3.82 26.47 12.26
C SER A 771 4.40 26.99 13.56
N SER A 772 4.34 28.30 13.74
CA SER A 772 4.70 28.92 15.01
C SER A 772 3.69 28.57 16.11
N CYS A 773 4.14 28.53 17.35
CA CYS A 773 3.30 28.38 18.56
C CYS A 773 2.11 29.36 18.64
N GLY A 774 2.16 30.52 17.96
CA GLY A 774 1.04 31.49 17.94
C GLY A 774 -0.03 31.21 16.88
N ASP A 775 0.08 30.13 16.12
CA ASP A 775 -0.83 29.81 15.02
C ASP A 775 -2.23 29.45 15.53
N LYS A 776 -3.23 30.22 15.12
CA LYS A 776 -4.64 30.05 15.51
C LYS A 776 -5.39 29.03 14.65
N THR A 777 -4.76 28.50 13.61
CA THR A 777 -5.33 27.42 12.80
C THR A 777 -5.24 26.07 13.49
N LEU A 778 -4.34 25.93 14.44
CA LEU A 778 -4.18 24.71 15.21
C LEU A 778 -5.09 24.74 16.44
N GLN A 779 -5.88 23.69 16.65
CA GLN A 779 -6.72 23.52 17.83
C GLN A 779 -6.34 22.22 18.53
N LEU A 780 -5.49 22.33 19.54
CA LEU A 780 -5.13 21.20 20.41
C LEU A 780 -5.81 21.38 21.75
N GLU A 781 -6.54 20.37 22.23
CA GLU A 781 -7.20 20.46 23.54
C GLU A 781 -7.52 19.10 24.17
N SER A 782 -7.53 19.04 25.50
CA SER A 782 -8.01 17.89 26.28
C SER A 782 -7.35 16.55 25.92
N ASN A 783 -6.15 16.56 25.36
CA ASN A 783 -5.39 15.37 25.04
C ASN A 783 -4.71 14.79 26.29
N LYS A 784 -4.48 13.48 26.30
CA LYS A 784 -3.81 12.77 27.41
C LYS A 784 -2.53 12.14 26.92
N TYR A 785 -1.41 12.66 27.38
CA TYR A 785 -0.08 12.19 27.02
C TYR A 785 0.50 11.31 28.11
N TYR A 786 1.13 10.21 27.70
CA TYR A 786 1.83 9.31 28.60
C TYR A 786 3.25 9.12 28.09
N THR A 787 4.22 9.49 28.93
CA THR A 787 5.65 9.46 28.59
C THR A 787 6.43 8.82 29.74
N PRO A 788 7.69 8.37 29.55
CA PRO A 788 8.43 7.68 30.61
C PRO A 788 8.52 8.49 31.91
N ASP A 789 8.74 9.80 31.80
CA ASP A 789 8.90 10.71 32.93
C ASP A 789 7.63 11.51 33.29
N GLY A 790 6.56 11.36 32.52
CA GLY A 790 5.34 12.16 32.68
C GLY A 790 5.51 13.63 32.30
N LYS A 791 6.48 13.91 31.42
CA LYS A 791 6.73 15.21 30.80
C LYS A 791 6.48 15.09 29.31
N ALA A 792 5.86 16.12 28.73
CA ALA A 792 5.59 16.19 27.30
C ALA A 792 6.14 17.50 26.73
N THR A 793 6.68 17.41 25.52
CA THR A 793 7.19 18.52 24.73
C THR A 793 6.60 18.50 23.33
N ILE A 794 6.43 19.69 22.77
CA ILE A 794 5.96 19.90 21.40
C ILE A 794 7.00 20.73 20.67
N ARG A 795 7.32 20.35 19.43
CA ARG A 795 8.16 21.13 18.54
C ARG A 795 7.30 22.04 17.67
N PHE A 796 7.56 23.34 17.71
CA PHE A 796 7.04 24.32 16.76
C PHE A 796 8.23 24.93 16.02
N GLU A 797 8.23 24.82 14.69
CA GLU A 797 9.38 25.16 13.86
C GLU A 797 10.66 24.45 14.38
N ASP A 798 11.70 25.19 14.74
CA ASP A 798 12.95 24.64 15.27
C ASP A 798 13.02 24.65 16.81
N ALA A 799 11.95 25.04 17.49
CA ALA A 799 11.92 25.24 18.94
C ALA A 799 11.08 24.20 19.69
N LEU A 800 11.59 23.72 20.83
CA LEU A 800 10.88 22.82 21.74
C LEU A 800 10.22 23.60 22.87
N PHE A 801 8.97 23.27 23.16
CA PHE A 801 8.18 23.85 24.25
C PHE A 801 7.67 22.72 25.15
N SER A 802 7.73 22.90 26.46
CA SER A 802 7.01 22.01 27.38
C SER A 802 5.49 22.18 27.25
N LEU A 803 4.72 21.14 27.61
CA LEU A 803 3.25 21.21 27.61
C LEU A 803 2.72 22.45 28.37
N GLN A 804 3.32 22.78 29.51
CA GLN A 804 2.96 23.97 30.28
C GLN A 804 3.22 25.27 29.49
N GLU A 805 4.37 25.37 28.82
CA GLU A 805 4.67 26.54 27.98
C GLU A 805 3.72 26.64 26.79
N VAL A 806 3.31 25.52 26.21
CA VAL A 806 2.31 25.51 25.14
C VAL A 806 0.97 26.05 25.66
N GLN A 807 0.55 25.63 26.85
CA GLN A 807 -0.68 26.11 27.49
C GLN A 807 -0.62 27.61 27.84
N GLU A 808 0.50 28.08 28.38
CA GLU A 808 0.64 29.46 28.86
C GLU A 808 0.98 30.46 27.75
N LYS A 809 1.84 30.07 26.79
CA LYS A 809 2.38 30.97 25.76
C LYS A 809 1.65 30.82 24.42
N CYS A 810 1.30 29.61 24.02
CA CYS A 810 0.61 29.35 22.74
C CYS A 810 -0.92 29.45 22.90
N GLY A 811 -1.45 29.22 24.11
CA GLY A 811 -2.88 29.12 24.35
C GLY A 811 -3.51 27.85 23.76
N LEU A 812 -2.69 26.85 23.45
CA LEU A 812 -3.07 25.53 22.93
C LEU A 812 -3.04 24.48 24.07
N GLU A 813 -3.45 23.26 23.78
CA GLU A 813 -3.44 22.12 24.71
C GLU A 813 -4.24 22.37 25.99
N LYS A 814 -5.30 23.18 25.91
CA LYS A 814 -6.13 23.50 27.08
C LYS A 814 -6.80 22.24 27.61
N GLY A 815 -6.63 21.98 28.91
CA GLY A 815 -7.18 20.78 29.56
C GLY A 815 -6.39 19.50 29.27
N SER A 816 -5.35 19.57 28.45
CA SER A 816 -4.47 18.42 28.20
C SER A 816 -3.57 18.15 29.40
N THR A 817 -3.18 16.88 29.56
CA THR A 817 -2.37 16.41 30.70
C THR A 817 -1.24 15.51 30.22
N SER A 818 -0.13 15.48 30.97
CA SER A 818 0.95 14.51 30.78
C SER A 818 1.16 13.71 32.07
N GLN A 819 1.33 12.40 31.96
CA GLN A 819 1.50 11.46 33.06
C GLN A 819 2.53 10.38 32.69
N LYS A 820 3.00 9.63 33.69
CA LYS A 820 3.88 8.48 33.42
C LYS A 820 3.14 7.39 32.65
N LEU A 821 3.87 6.65 31.83
CA LEU A 821 3.34 5.47 31.14
C LEU A 821 2.66 4.50 32.14
N PRO A 822 1.44 4.01 31.84
CA PRO A 822 0.78 2.99 32.65
C PRO A 822 1.40 1.61 32.40
N ASP A 823 0.91 0.58 33.10
CA ASP A 823 1.26 -0.82 32.80
C ASP A 823 0.68 -1.31 31.46
N GLU A 824 1.22 -2.42 30.95
CA GLU A 824 0.85 -2.95 29.63
C GLU A 824 -0.62 -3.39 29.56
N GLU A 825 -1.16 -3.93 30.66
CA GLU A 825 -2.55 -4.41 30.73
C GLU A 825 -3.53 -3.27 30.56
N THR A 826 -3.27 -2.14 31.21
CA THR A 826 -4.04 -0.90 31.07
C THR A 826 -4.01 -0.40 29.62
N MET A 827 -2.83 -0.43 28.97
CA MET A 827 -2.72 -0.01 27.56
C MET A 827 -3.55 -0.89 26.62
N ILE A 828 -3.49 -2.21 26.80
CA ILE A 828 -4.26 -3.19 26.01
C ILE A 828 -5.75 -3.03 26.27
N GLU A 829 -6.16 -2.82 27.52
CA GLU A 829 -7.56 -2.58 27.88
C GLU A 829 -8.10 -1.32 27.21
N TRP A 830 -7.33 -0.23 27.20
CA TRP A 830 -7.70 0.98 26.49
C TRP A 830 -7.88 0.76 24.99
N ALA A 831 -6.98 0.01 24.36
CA ALA A 831 -7.12 -0.35 22.95
C ALA A 831 -8.41 -1.16 22.69
N SER A 832 -8.69 -2.12 23.56
CA SER A 832 -9.93 -2.92 23.52
C SER A 832 -11.19 -2.03 23.63
N GLN A 833 -11.20 -1.09 24.58
CA GLN A 833 -12.30 -0.15 24.78
C GLN A 833 -12.53 0.76 23.56
N VAL A 834 -11.45 1.29 22.97
CA VAL A 834 -11.52 2.16 21.79
C VAL A 834 -12.09 1.40 20.58
N LEU A 835 -11.72 0.13 20.41
CA LEU A 835 -12.27 -0.76 19.36
C LEU A 835 -13.69 -1.28 19.67
N GLY A 836 -14.33 -0.76 20.72
CA GLY A 836 -15.67 -1.16 21.14
C GLY A 836 -15.76 -2.65 21.46
N MET A 837 -14.70 -3.24 21.99
CA MET A 837 -14.69 -4.61 22.49
C MET A 837 -15.10 -4.55 23.98
N SER A 838 -16.09 -5.35 24.38
CA SER A 838 -16.54 -5.42 25.77
C SER A 838 -15.35 -5.74 26.69
N SER A 839 -15.25 -5.09 27.85
CA SER A 839 -14.22 -5.35 28.86
C SER A 839 -14.11 -6.86 29.11
N ILE A 840 -13.05 -7.46 28.60
CA ILE A 840 -12.80 -8.89 28.77
C ILE A 840 -12.48 -9.06 30.26
N GLY A 841 -13.46 -9.56 31.01
CA GLY A 841 -13.19 -10.10 32.34
C GLY A 841 -12.06 -11.10 32.19
N SER A 842 -10.98 -10.88 32.95
CA SER A 842 -9.85 -11.77 33.17
C SER A 842 -10.08 -13.17 32.59
N ILE A 843 -9.47 -13.48 31.45
CA ILE A 843 -9.19 -14.87 31.10
C ILE A 843 -8.26 -15.34 32.22
N GLN A 844 -8.84 -15.93 33.26
CA GLN A 844 -8.09 -16.68 34.24
C GLN A 844 -7.34 -17.74 33.44
N ALA A 845 -6.02 -17.71 33.57
CA ALA A 845 -5.20 -18.86 33.28
C ALA A 845 -5.76 -20.02 34.12
N GLU A 846 -6.53 -20.91 33.50
CA GLU A 846 -6.67 -22.27 33.98
C GLU A 846 -5.51 -23.08 33.39
N GLU A 847 -4.87 -23.82 34.30
CA GLU A 847 -3.51 -24.37 34.28
C GLU A 847 -3.06 -25.19 33.07
#